data_AF-A0A6P0RW01-F1
#
_entry.id   AF-A0A6P0RW01-F1
#
_cell.length_a   1.000
_cell.length_b   1.000
_cell.length_c   1.000
_cell.angle_alpha   90.00
_cell.angle_beta   90.00
_cell.angle_gamma   90.00
#
_symmetry.space_group_name_H-M   'P 1'
#
loop_
_entity.id
_entity.type
_entity.pdbx_description
1 polymer ?
#
loop_
_entity_poly.entity_id
_entity_poly.type
_entity_poly.pdbx_seq_one_letter_code
_entity_poly.pdbx_strand_id
1 'polypeptide(L)'
;MTSLSIHQLEPFGVKLTNVDIDSSEQRDRIRALLYENGVVIIPANGASIGAEPINADESLLKLAKLFGKIENYHPVNESKDVAGRVQVLETMGNTGIPADSFLFHSDMSWRVNPSRASVLCGKVLPPSGGDTCFQSTNLMYNRLSPELKEQLHSVSALHSLKRGYARVNRPDDVKSDVKSIHPAVIRHPETGVPLLYLNPNFTVAVLGMSEPESTALLNRIFEEAIRPDQILSHSWNPGDVVIWDNLGVQHLAKADYQGLRRMHRVVAHDPHLRTERYVRNSGQVEEAKRSIEYYLKRDDNRAGYEDWAVRYEQDVNRASYNIPRTATGILAQHLGAHNNGSSPLILDVAAGTGLNALHLMRNYGLTNIEAMDISTGMLFEARRRELYRAYHEEDANQPFPMPSCQYDAVLCVGGLAANQIRPQPAISEFIRVTKEGGLVLLSMREADSEYIDEVHRLVAAGVAEVVDKHSFIGIESNQEIHHCIFVLRACGDDSSSQQATDYNKARSPFGVQEILKFIPPGDVVFDGGCGTGQHAQHLATVASRVVGIDSDAARVAIARELCSNLNNTSFEVGSITELPFEDASFDVVLLAQVLHHLGGEILEVNERRKQCQQAIKEAKRVLRTGGRLILVTTNREQRRAAYWHFNLFPQSAWERLDSVWSLTEGQWFTSVMEQLGFVAIGNATPSESHWIEAQDEQMVSRSLDPGWRSTDVAFDLLKPAELEQFVAKVEAVLADGSAMKLIEAAHAGRASHGEATVYAYELIGA
;
A
#
# COMPACT_ATOMS: atom_id res chain seq x y z
N MET A 1 26.98 15.02 45.32
CA MET A 1 26.26 14.00 44.54
C MET A 1 27.06 12.72 44.64
N THR A 2 26.49 11.69 45.23
CA THR A 2 27.13 10.37 45.39
C THR A 2 27.06 9.65 44.05
N SER A 3 28.18 9.13 43.56
CA SER A 3 28.23 8.41 42.28
C SER A 3 27.57 7.04 42.38
N LEU A 4 26.88 6.62 41.32
CA LEU A 4 26.33 5.28 41.15
C LEU A 4 27.47 4.26 41.24
N SER A 5 27.36 3.27 42.14
CA SER A 5 28.34 2.19 42.26
C SER A 5 27.86 0.96 41.49
N ILE A 6 28.74 0.39 40.68
CA ILE A 6 28.45 -0.72 39.77
C ILE A 6 29.36 -1.89 40.13
N HIS A 7 28.78 -3.04 40.44
CA HIS A 7 29.49 -4.29 40.73
C HIS A 7 29.08 -5.36 39.71
N GLN A 8 30.03 -5.84 38.90
CA GLN A 8 29.76 -6.92 37.95
C GLN A 8 29.44 -8.22 38.70
N LEU A 9 28.45 -8.96 38.21
CA LEU A 9 28.10 -10.29 38.67
C LEU A 9 28.62 -11.34 37.68
N GLU A 10 28.96 -12.50 38.22
CA GLU A 10 29.31 -13.68 37.43
C GLU A 10 28.11 -14.64 37.41
N PRO A 11 27.78 -15.28 36.27
CA PRO A 11 28.46 -15.20 34.98
C PRO A 11 28.05 -13.98 34.12
N PHE A 12 27.01 -13.24 34.53
CA PHE A 12 26.56 -11.99 33.92
C PHE A 12 25.67 -11.22 34.90
N GLY A 13 25.31 -9.98 34.57
CA GLY A 13 24.47 -9.11 35.39
C GLY A 13 25.30 -8.09 36.19
N VAL A 14 24.62 -7.11 36.78
CA VAL A 14 25.25 -6.11 37.63
C VAL A 14 24.45 -5.88 38.91
N LYS A 15 25.15 -5.58 39.99
CA LYS A 15 24.60 -5.10 41.25
C LYS A 15 24.90 -3.61 41.41
N LEU A 16 23.87 -2.82 41.68
CA LEU A 16 23.97 -1.36 41.83
C LEU A 16 23.71 -0.94 43.27
N THR A 17 24.47 0.05 43.74
CA THR A 17 24.23 0.76 45.01
C THR A 17 24.44 2.26 44.80
N ASN A 18 23.95 3.10 45.73
CA ASN A 18 23.92 4.57 45.58
C ASN A 18 23.03 5.02 44.41
N VAL A 19 21.89 4.36 44.25
CA VAL A 19 20.94 4.62 43.16
C VAL A 19 20.10 5.85 43.49
N ASP A 20 20.18 6.86 42.64
CA ASP A 20 19.30 8.02 42.61
C ASP A 20 18.45 7.97 41.34
N ILE A 21 17.19 7.59 41.49
CA ILE A 21 16.25 7.47 40.37
C ILE A 21 15.72 8.82 39.88
N ASP A 22 15.82 9.86 40.69
CA ASP A 22 15.38 11.21 40.30
C ASP A 22 16.47 11.90 39.44
N SER A 23 17.74 11.44 39.51
CA SER A 23 18.82 11.83 38.60
C SER A 23 18.62 11.30 37.17
N SER A 24 18.62 12.19 36.17
CA SER A 24 18.54 11.80 34.75
C SER A 24 19.75 11.00 34.28
N GLU A 25 20.95 11.39 34.69
CA GLU A 25 22.20 10.71 34.30
C GLU A 25 22.24 9.26 34.79
N GLN A 26 21.83 9.03 36.05
CA GLN A 26 21.78 7.67 36.59
C GLN A 26 20.68 6.83 35.92
N ARG A 27 19.52 7.42 35.59
CA ARG A 27 18.45 6.72 34.86
C ARG A 27 18.92 6.20 33.50
N ASP A 28 19.60 7.04 32.72
CA ASP A 28 20.16 6.65 31.43
C ASP A 28 21.22 5.55 31.60
N ARG A 29 22.08 5.68 32.63
CA ARG A 29 23.09 4.67 32.91
C ARG A 29 22.51 3.32 33.36
N ILE A 30 21.47 3.32 34.19
CA ILE A 30 20.75 2.11 34.61
C ILE A 30 20.12 1.42 33.39
N ARG A 31 19.52 2.21 32.48
CA ARG A 31 18.95 1.68 31.24
C ARG A 31 20.00 0.99 30.37
N ALA A 32 21.14 1.64 30.14
CA ALA A 32 22.25 1.06 29.39
C ALA A 32 22.78 -0.21 30.05
N LEU A 33 23.02 -0.17 31.37
CA LEU A 33 23.54 -1.30 32.13
C LEU A 33 22.63 -2.53 32.07
N LEU A 34 21.30 -2.34 32.09
CA LEU A 34 20.35 -3.45 31.93
C LEU A 34 20.55 -4.14 30.57
N TYR A 35 20.61 -3.38 29.48
CA TYR A 35 20.73 -3.97 28.14
C TYR A 35 22.11 -4.54 27.84
N GLU A 36 23.16 -3.99 28.47
CA GLU A 36 24.52 -4.53 28.41
C GLU A 36 24.66 -5.86 29.17
N ASN A 37 23.94 -6.02 30.30
CA ASN A 37 24.18 -7.11 31.25
C ASN A 37 23.00 -8.05 31.48
N GLY A 38 21.83 -7.80 30.90
CA GLY A 38 20.62 -8.61 31.02
C GLY A 38 19.88 -8.52 32.36
N VAL A 39 20.60 -8.39 33.49
CA VAL A 39 20.05 -8.34 34.85
C VAL A 39 20.71 -7.23 35.67
N VAL A 40 19.90 -6.45 36.39
CA VAL A 40 20.31 -5.44 37.36
C VAL A 40 19.70 -5.78 38.72
N ILE A 41 20.53 -5.85 39.76
CA ILE A 41 20.10 -6.09 41.15
C ILE A 41 20.39 -4.84 41.98
N ILE A 42 19.38 -4.33 42.67
CA ILE A 42 19.50 -3.23 43.64
C ILE A 42 19.12 -3.81 45.00
N PRO A 43 20.08 -4.01 45.92
CA PRO A 43 19.77 -4.61 47.21
C PRO A 43 19.00 -3.61 48.09
N ALA A 44 18.22 -4.12 49.03
CA ALA A 44 17.41 -3.29 49.94
C ALA A 44 18.24 -2.24 50.71
N ASN A 45 19.49 -2.58 51.05
CA ASN A 45 20.43 -1.72 51.76
C ASN A 45 21.36 -0.90 50.85
N GLY A 46 21.17 -0.98 49.53
CA GLY A 46 22.00 -0.33 48.52
C GLY A 46 21.68 1.15 48.34
N ALA A 47 21.73 1.93 49.42
CA ALA A 47 21.66 3.40 49.45
C ALA A 47 20.83 4.02 48.30
N SER A 48 19.51 3.92 48.39
CA SER A 48 18.63 4.71 47.53
C SER A 48 18.69 6.17 47.98
N ILE A 49 19.06 7.08 47.08
CA ILE A 49 19.04 8.52 47.35
C ILE A 49 17.84 9.06 46.59
N GLY A 50 16.78 9.43 47.30
CA GLY A 50 15.51 9.86 46.71
C GLY A 50 14.45 10.07 47.79
N ALA A 51 13.30 10.61 47.41
CA ALA A 51 12.20 10.87 48.36
C ALA A 51 11.56 9.57 48.91
N GLU A 52 11.60 8.49 48.15
CA GLU A 52 10.99 7.19 48.48
C GLU A 52 12.05 6.06 48.46
N PRO A 53 11.91 5.01 49.31
CA PRO A 53 12.74 3.81 49.22
C PRO A 53 12.66 3.12 47.85
N ILE A 54 13.75 2.51 47.36
CA ILE A 54 13.74 1.85 46.03
C ILE A 54 12.76 0.67 45.93
N ASN A 55 12.47 0.04 47.07
CA ASN A 55 11.52 -1.07 47.18
C ASN A 55 10.07 -0.63 47.39
N ALA A 56 9.79 0.68 47.41
CA ALA A 56 8.43 1.22 47.38
C ALA A 56 7.81 1.06 45.99
N ASP A 57 6.50 0.85 45.92
CA ASP A 57 5.81 0.56 44.66
C ASP A 57 5.91 1.74 43.66
N GLU A 58 5.93 2.98 44.16
CA GLU A 58 6.14 4.18 43.34
C GLU A 58 7.54 4.19 42.68
N SER A 59 8.56 3.73 43.40
CA SER A 59 9.92 3.56 42.87
C SER A 59 9.98 2.45 41.81
N LEU A 60 9.27 1.34 42.01
CA LEU A 60 9.17 0.27 40.99
C LEU A 60 8.52 0.80 39.71
N LEU A 61 7.46 1.60 39.83
CA LEU A 61 6.79 2.24 38.69
C LEU A 61 7.72 3.22 37.96
N LYS A 62 8.49 4.03 38.70
CA LYS A 62 9.51 4.93 38.12
C LYS A 62 10.60 4.14 37.38
N LEU A 63 11.09 3.03 37.94
CA LEU A 63 12.09 2.16 37.31
C LEU A 63 11.56 1.53 36.03
N ALA A 64 10.35 0.97 36.07
CA ALA A 64 9.75 0.33 34.91
C ALA A 64 9.54 1.32 33.75
N LYS A 65 9.16 2.57 34.06
CA LYS A 65 8.98 3.65 33.05
C LYS A 65 10.26 3.98 32.27
N LEU A 66 11.45 3.61 32.76
CA LEU A 66 12.70 3.79 32.01
C LEU A 66 12.76 2.93 30.75
N PHE A 67 12.02 1.82 30.73
CA PHE A 67 12.09 0.77 29.72
C PHE A 67 10.87 0.71 28.81
N GLY A 68 9.80 1.45 29.14
CA GLY A 68 8.58 1.48 28.34
C GLY A 68 7.36 1.95 29.10
N LYS A 69 6.19 1.77 28.49
CA LYS A 69 4.89 2.00 29.14
C LYS A 69 4.64 0.89 30.17
N ILE A 70 3.94 1.21 31.25
CA ILE A 70 3.59 0.19 32.26
C ILE A 70 2.49 -0.71 31.70
N GLU A 71 2.71 -2.02 31.76
CA GLU A 71 1.75 -3.04 31.39
C GLU A 71 0.79 -3.29 32.56
N ASN A 72 -0.48 -2.97 32.36
CA ASN A 72 -1.51 -3.09 33.40
C ASN A 72 -2.30 -4.40 33.32
N TYR A 73 -2.06 -5.24 32.31
CA TYR A 73 -2.86 -6.44 32.03
C TYR A 73 -1.99 -7.68 31.79
N HIS A 74 -2.22 -8.73 32.57
CA HIS A 74 -1.69 -10.07 32.32
C HIS A 74 -2.88 -11.06 32.28
N PRO A 75 -3.04 -11.91 31.25
CA PRO A 75 -4.21 -12.78 31.11
C PRO A 75 -4.46 -13.75 32.29
N VAL A 76 -3.41 -14.07 33.04
CA VAL A 76 -3.44 -14.99 34.18
C VAL A 76 -3.22 -14.32 35.54
N ASN A 77 -2.58 -13.15 35.58
CA ASN A 77 -2.19 -12.51 36.83
C ASN A 77 -3.02 -11.24 37.02
N GLU A 78 -3.74 -11.17 38.12
CA GLU A 78 -4.51 -9.98 38.49
C GLU A 78 -3.62 -8.95 39.22
N SER A 79 -3.68 -7.69 38.81
CA SER A 79 -3.08 -6.57 39.57
C SER A 79 -3.95 -6.27 40.80
N LYS A 80 -3.33 -6.11 41.99
CA LYS A 80 -4.09 -6.04 43.27
C LYS A 80 -3.74 -4.86 44.20
N ASP A 81 -2.97 -3.86 43.78
CA ASP A 81 -2.58 -2.72 44.64
C ASP A 81 -2.87 -1.31 44.05
N VAL A 82 -2.31 -0.27 44.70
CA VAL A 82 -2.76 1.15 44.89
C VAL A 82 -3.37 1.86 43.67
N ALA A 83 -3.14 1.40 42.44
CA ALA A 83 -3.81 1.90 41.24
C ALA A 83 -4.02 0.86 40.12
N GLY A 84 -3.92 -0.45 40.41
CA GLY A 84 -4.03 -1.53 39.42
C GLY A 84 -2.82 -1.69 38.49
N ARG A 85 -1.65 -1.15 38.87
CA ARG A 85 -0.45 -1.06 38.02
C ARG A 85 0.73 -1.92 38.48
N VAL A 86 0.66 -2.51 39.67
CA VAL A 86 1.66 -3.46 40.16
C VAL A 86 0.97 -4.81 40.36
N GLN A 87 1.64 -5.86 39.88
CA GLN A 87 1.19 -7.24 40.00
C GLN A 87 1.69 -7.80 41.33
N VAL A 88 0.76 -8.24 42.18
CA VAL A 88 1.08 -8.91 43.44
C VAL A 88 1.11 -10.41 43.18
N LEU A 89 2.32 -10.97 43.18
CA LEU A 89 2.55 -12.39 42.94
C LEU A 89 2.69 -13.10 44.30
N GLU A 90 1.67 -13.87 44.67
CA GLU A 90 1.65 -14.63 45.93
C GLU A 90 1.62 -16.13 45.67
N THR A 91 2.56 -16.82 46.33
CA THR A 91 2.73 -18.26 46.23
C THR A 91 2.95 -18.83 47.63
N MET A 92 2.34 -19.98 47.91
CA MET A 92 2.38 -20.65 49.22
C MET A 92 2.90 -22.08 49.04
N GLY A 93 4.07 -22.39 49.61
CA GLY A 93 4.75 -23.69 49.39
C GLY A 93 4.00 -24.94 49.90
N ASN A 94 2.87 -24.78 50.58
CA ASN A 94 2.09 -25.83 51.24
C ASN A 94 0.63 -25.94 50.77
N THR A 95 0.17 -25.11 49.83
CA THR A 95 -1.24 -25.12 49.35
C THR A 95 -1.44 -25.94 48.08
N GLY A 96 -0.39 -26.58 47.55
CA GLY A 96 -0.44 -27.19 46.22
C GLY A 96 -0.54 -26.15 45.08
N ILE A 97 -0.42 -24.85 45.38
CA ILE A 97 -0.28 -23.78 44.38
C ILE A 97 1.19 -23.72 44.00
N PRO A 98 1.57 -24.24 42.82
CA PRO A 98 2.97 -24.32 42.44
C PRO A 98 3.49 -22.94 42.04
N ALA A 99 4.79 -22.65 42.23
CA ALA A 99 5.37 -21.39 41.75
C ALA A 99 5.08 -21.21 40.25
N ASP A 100 4.81 -19.98 39.80
CA ASP A 100 4.24 -19.67 38.47
C ASP A 100 5.10 -20.11 37.25
N SER A 101 6.31 -20.68 37.43
CA SER A 101 7.15 -21.13 36.30
C SER A 101 8.09 -22.28 36.66
N PHE A 102 7.98 -23.40 35.93
CA PHE A 102 8.82 -24.61 36.10
C PHE A 102 9.98 -24.71 35.11
N LEU A 103 9.97 -23.87 34.07
CA LEU A 103 10.92 -23.92 32.98
C LEU A 103 11.46 -22.52 32.71
N PHE A 104 12.71 -22.46 32.26
CA PHE A 104 13.31 -21.22 31.79
C PHE A 104 12.45 -20.61 30.69
N HIS A 105 12.15 -19.33 30.82
CA HIS A 105 11.31 -18.61 29.87
C HIS A 105 11.61 -17.12 29.79
N SER A 106 11.28 -16.55 28.63
CA SER A 106 11.13 -15.11 28.47
C SER A 106 9.66 -14.76 28.66
N ASP A 107 9.41 -13.84 29.59
CA ASP A 107 8.08 -13.36 29.95
C ASP A 107 7.35 -12.81 28.70
N MET A 108 6.10 -13.24 28.51
CA MET A 108 5.22 -12.82 27.41
C MET A 108 5.78 -13.02 25.98
N SER A 109 6.70 -13.96 25.76
CA SER A 109 7.20 -14.28 24.41
C SER A 109 6.14 -14.84 23.44
N TRP A 110 4.90 -15.05 23.91
CA TRP A 110 3.72 -15.43 23.12
C TRP A 110 2.90 -14.23 22.62
N ARG A 111 3.33 -13.01 22.91
CA ARG A 111 2.78 -11.77 22.33
C ARG A 111 3.63 -11.33 21.15
N VAL A 112 3.00 -10.73 20.14
CA VAL A 112 3.74 -10.11 19.03
C VAL A 112 4.61 -8.95 19.49
N ASN A 113 4.12 -8.20 20.49
CA ASN A 113 4.88 -7.26 21.29
C ASN A 113 5.34 -7.92 22.61
N PRO A 114 6.53 -8.54 22.66
CA PRO A 114 7.05 -9.03 23.92
C PRO A 114 7.33 -7.85 24.87
N SER A 115 7.30 -8.11 26.18
CA SER A 115 7.65 -7.08 27.17
C SER A 115 9.14 -6.70 27.06
N ARG A 116 9.49 -5.47 27.43
CA ARG A 116 10.88 -5.00 27.41
C ARG A 116 11.63 -5.39 28.67
N ALA A 117 11.05 -5.12 29.84
CA ALA A 117 11.70 -5.38 31.10
C ALA A 117 10.68 -5.68 32.18
N SER A 118 11.14 -6.38 33.22
CA SER A 118 10.35 -6.59 34.43
C SER A 118 11.13 -6.07 35.63
N VAL A 119 10.45 -5.37 36.52
CA VAL A 119 10.96 -4.89 37.80
C VAL A 119 10.25 -5.67 38.90
N LEU A 120 10.98 -6.44 39.70
CA LEU A 120 10.44 -7.33 40.72
C LEU A 120 11.06 -7.03 42.08
N CYS A 121 10.21 -6.92 43.10
CA CYS A 121 10.63 -6.67 44.47
C CYS A 121 10.17 -7.79 45.41
N GLY A 122 11.08 -8.29 46.24
CA GLY A 122 10.76 -9.26 47.30
C GLY A 122 10.15 -8.57 48.52
N LYS A 123 8.85 -8.79 48.78
CA LYS A 123 8.15 -8.14 49.92
C LYS A 123 8.06 -9.07 51.12
N VAL A 124 7.59 -10.29 50.90
CA VAL A 124 7.54 -11.35 51.92
C VAL A 124 8.26 -12.55 51.33
N LEU A 125 9.23 -13.07 52.06
CA LEU A 125 10.06 -14.18 51.60
C LEU A 125 9.94 -15.36 52.59
N PRO A 126 10.03 -16.60 52.08
CA PRO A 126 10.16 -17.77 52.93
C PRO A 126 11.49 -17.73 53.71
N PRO A 127 11.63 -18.49 54.81
CA PRO A 127 12.88 -18.55 55.58
C PRO A 127 14.10 -19.03 54.78
N SER A 128 13.87 -19.85 53.75
CA SER A 128 14.91 -20.39 52.85
C SER A 128 14.30 -20.79 51.51
N GLY A 129 15.11 -20.79 50.44
CA GLY A 129 14.68 -21.13 49.08
C GLY A 129 13.94 -19.98 48.38
N GLY A 130 13.42 -20.24 47.18
CA GLY A 130 12.68 -19.24 46.39
C GLY A 130 13.56 -18.30 45.57
N ASP A 131 14.79 -18.73 45.26
CA ASP A 131 15.71 -18.05 44.35
C ASP A 131 15.06 -17.82 42.97
N THR A 132 15.52 -16.76 42.30
CA THR A 132 15.26 -16.59 40.87
C THR A 132 16.54 -16.85 40.09
N CYS A 133 16.47 -17.75 39.10
CA CYS A 133 17.56 -18.06 38.19
C CYS A 133 17.38 -17.36 36.85
N PHE A 134 18.50 -16.95 36.24
CA PHE A 134 18.54 -16.27 34.95
C PHE A 134 19.57 -16.94 34.02
N GLN A 135 19.28 -16.92 32.72
CA GLN A 135 20.17 -17.35 31.64
C GLN A 135 20.24 -16.26 30.57
N SER A 136 21.45 -15.87 30.15
CA SER A 136 21.63 -14.93 29.04
C SER A 136 21.34 -15.60 27.71
N THR A 137 20.39 -15.07 26.95
CA THR A 137 20.04 -15.57 25.60
C THR A 137 21.16 -15.31 24.59
N ASN A 138 22.03 -14.33 24.84
CA ASN A 138 23.24 -14.12 24.07
C ASN A 138 24.31 -15.19 24.35
N LEU A 139 24.56 -15.52 25.63
CA LEU A 139 25.50 -16.60 25.98
C LEU A 139 25.01 -17.94 25.44
N MET A 140 23.71 -18.23 25.57
CA MET A 140 23.06 -19.40 24.98
C MET A 140 23.30 -19.49 23.48
N TYR A 141 23.06 -18.41 22.72
CA TYR A 141 23.35 -18.37 21.29
C TYR A 141 24.83 -18.60 20.99
N ASN A 142 25.74 -17.93 21.70
CA ASN A 142 27.18 -18.01 21.43
C ASN A 142 27.73 -19.43 21.63
N ARG A 143 27.11 -20.25 22.47
CA ARG A 143 27.51 -21.64 22.71
C ARG A 143 27.15 -22.61 21.59
N LEU A 144 26.10 -22.32 20.82
CA LEU A 144 25.64 -23.21 19.76
C LEU A 144 26.73 -23.47 18.71
N SER A 145 26.71 -24.69 18.18
CA SER A 145 27.57 -25.13 17.10
C SER A 145 27.38 -24.25 15.86
N PRO A 146 28.40 -24.10 15.00
CA PRO A 146 28.25 -23.37 13.74
C PRO A 146 27.08 -23.87 12.90
N GLU A 147 26.85 -25.19 12.86
CA GLU A 147 25.77 -25.81 12.11
C GLU A 147 24.39 -25.42 12.65
N LEU A 148 24.23 -25.41 13.99
CA LEU A 148 22.99 -25.00 14.62
C LEU A 148 22.72 -23.50 14.45
N LYS A 149 23.75 -22.66 14.57
CA LYS A 149 23.62 -21.22 14.29
C LYS A 149 23.13 -20.98 12.87
N GLU A 150 23.74 -21.64 11.88
CA GLU A 150 23.36 -21.51 10.47
C GLU A 150 21.91 -21.92 10.23
N GLN A 151 21.51 -23.07 10.77
CA GLN A 151 20.12 -23.54 10.69
C GLN A 151 19.15 -22.53 11.32
N LEU A 152 19.50 -21.98 12.49
CA LEU A 152 18.63 -21.08 13.25
C LEU A 152 18.45 -19.69 12.63
N HIS A 153 19.40 -19.23 11.81
CA HIS A 153 19.30 -17.92 11.17
C HIS A 153 18.12 -17.83 10.20
N SER A 154 17.66 -18.95 9.62
CA SER A 154 16.57 -18.96 8.63
C SER A 154 15.19 -19.32 9.20
N VAL A 155 15.12 -19.92 10.39
CA VAL A 155 13.84 -20.43 10.92
C VAL A 155 13.19 -19.48 11.94
N SER A 156 11.90 -19.70 12.14
CA SER A 156 11.07 -19.01 13.13
C SER A 156 10.31 -20.04 13.96
N ALA A 157 9.86 -19.66 15.14
CA ALA A 157 9.14 -20.53 16.03
C ALA A 157 7.82 -19.91 16.51
N LEU A 158 6.83 -20.79 16.72
CA LEU A 158 5.54 -20.48 17.31
C LEU A 158 5.67 -20.50 18.84
N HIS A 159 5.24 -19.42 19.47
CA HIS A 159 5.12 -19.27 20.91
C HIS A 159 3.65 -19.30 21.30
N SER A 160 3.28 -19.99 22.39
CA SER A 160 1.88 -20.11 22.83
C SER A 160 1.77 -20.07 24.34
N LEU A 161 0.90 -19.18 24.83
CA LEU A 161 0.58 -19.06 26.25
C LEU A 161 -0.04 -20.35 26.79
N LYS A 162 -1.08 -20.87 26.14
CA LYS A 162 -1.84 -22.03 26.64
C LYS A 162 -0.99 -23.30 26.62
N ARG A 163 -0.18 -23.50 25.58
CA ARG A 163 0.72 -24.66 25.51
C ARG A 163 1.84 -24.59 26.56
N GLY A 164 2.38 -23.39 26.84
CA GLY A 164 3.32 -23.22 27.96
C GLY A 164 2.69 -23.55 29.30
N TYR A 165 1.48 -23.03 29.57
CA TYR A 165 0.74 -23.35 30.79
C TYR A 165 0.36 -24.84 30.88
N ALA A 166 0.10 -25.51 29.77
CA ALA A 166 -0.12 -26.95 29.74
C ALA A 166 1.14 -27.75 30.13
N ARG A 167 2.34 -27.31 29.75
CA ARG A 167 3.63 -27.96 30.15
C ARG A 167 3.88 -27.90 31.65
N VAL A 168 3.22 -26.97 32.35
CA VAL A 168 3.29 -26.83 33.80
C VAL A 168 2.00 -27.27 34.50
N ASN A 169 1.17 -28.07 33.82
CA ASN A 169 -0.10 -28.61 34.34
C ASN A 169 -1.12 -27.55 34.81
N ARG A 170 -1.12 -26.38 34.18
CA ARG A 170 -2.06 -25.28 34.45
C ARG A 170 -2.82 -24.79 33.19
N PRO A 171 -3.26 -25.66 32.27
CA PRO A 171 -3.88 -25.22 31.02
C PRO A 171 -5.20 -24.44 31.21
N ASP A 172 -5.93 -24.70 32.30
CA ASP A 172 -7.24 -24.11 32.59
C ASP A 172 -7.15 -22.67 33.09
N ASP A 173 -5.96 -22.24 33.56
CA ASP A 173 -5.69 -20.85 33.93
C ASP A 173 -5.71 -19.91 32.71
N VAL A 174 -5.60 -20.48 31.50
CA VAL A 174 -5.58 -19.76 30.23
C VAL A 174 -6.90 -19.95 29.49
N LYS A 175 -7.79 -18.96 29.62
CA LYS A 175 -9.12 -18.96 28.96
C LYS A 175 -9.02 -18.98 27.43
N SER A 176 -8.15 -18.14 26.88
CA SER A 176 -7.89 -18.06 25.43
C SER A 176 -6.39 -18.17 25.18
N ASP A 177 -6.02 -18.98 24.20
CA ASP A 177 -4.63 -19.13 23.80
C ASP A 177 -4.19 -17.88 23.02
N VAL A 178 -3.10 -17.27 23.46
CA VAL A 178 -2.44 -16.18 22.75
C VAL A 178 -1.17 -16.75 22.16
N LYS A 179 -0.95 -16.48 20.87
CA LYS A 179 0.17 -17.03 20.11
C LYS A 179 0.84 -15.94 19.29
N SER A 180 2.14 -16.10 19.09
CA SER A 180 2.94 -15.25 18.21
C SER A 180 4.04 -16.08 17.55
N ILE A 181 4.59 -15.56 16.47
CA ILE A 181 5.71 -16.18 15.76
C ILE A 181 6.91 -15.23 15.86
N HIS A 182 8.05 -15.76 16.27
CA HIS A 182 9.29 -15.00 16.39
C HIS A 182 10.43 -15.68 15.63
N PRO A 183 11.41 -14.93 15.09
CA PRO A 183 12.66 -15.51 14.61
C PRO A 183 13.36 -16.29 15.74
N ALA A 184 13.97 -17.43 15.42
CA ALA A 184 14.68 -18.22 16.43
C ALA A 184 15.91 -17.49 16.99
N VAL A 185 16.53 -16.63 16.17
CA VAL A 185 17.59 -15.71 16.61
C VAL A 185 17.16 -14.28 16.29
N ILE A 186 17.05 -13.45 17.32
CA ILE A 186 16.65 -12.05 17.19
C ILE A 186 17.83 -11.11 17.42
N ARG A 187 17.77 -9.92 16.80
CA ARG A 187 18.70 -8.82 17.08
C ARG A 187 18.20 -8.05 18.30
N HIS A 188 19.04 -7.87 19.32
CA HIS A 188 18.67 -6.99 20.42
C HIS A 188 18.53 -5.54 19.88
N PRO A 189 17.40 -4.84 20.10
CA PRO A 189 17.12 -3.56 19.47
C PRO A 189 18.18 -2.48 19.79
N GLU A 190 18.68 -2.47 21.03
CA GLU A 190 19.57 -1.40 21.51
C GLU A 190 21.06 -1.71 21.36
N THR A 191 21.45 -2.98 21.51
CA THR A 191 22.86 -3.39 21.49
C THR A 191 23.25 -4.08 20.19
N GLY A 192 22.28 -4.51 19.39
CA GLY A 192 22.50 -5.20 18.11
C GLY A 192 23.03 -6.63 18.23
N VAL A 193 23.26 -7.15 19.44
CA VAL A 193 23.81 -8.49 19.66
C VAL A 193 22.78 -9.58 19.30
N PRO A 194 23.22 -10.77 18.88
CA PRO A 194 22.33 -11.89 18.62
C PRO A 194 21.79 -12.50 19.92
N LEU A 195 20.50 -12.81 19.94
CA LEU A 195 19.83 -13.46 21.08
C LEU A 195 19.13 -14.73 20.60
N LEU A 196 19.34 -15.86 21.27
CA LEU A 196 18.53 -17.06 21.07
C LEU A 196 17.13 -16.83 21.67
N TYR A 197 16.13 -16.62 20.83
CA TYR A 197 14.76 -16.29 21.26
C TYR A 197 13.84 -17.51 21.23
N LEU A 198 14.36 -18.64 21.70
CA LEU A 198 13.63 -19.88 21.91
C LEU A 198 13.69 -20.22 23.39
N ASN A 199 12.57 -20.58 24.01
CA ASN A 199 12.55 -20.95 25.42
C ASN A 199 11.79 -22.26 25.66
N PRO A 200 12.26 -23.10 26.62
CA PRO A 200 11.63 -24.39 26.92
C PRO A 200 10.16 -24.34 27.31
N ASN A 201 9.66 -23.20 27.80
CA ASN A 201 8.27 -23.10 28.24
C ASN A 201 7.29 -22.78 27.11
N PHE A 202 7.47 -21.65 26.43
CA PHE A 202 6.47 -21.11 25.49
C PHE A 202 6.71 -21.48 24.03
N THR A 203 7.93 -21.86 23.65
CA THR A 203 8.24 -22.26 22.26
C THR A 203 7.65 -23.65 21.97
N VAL A 204 6.70 -23.71 21.04
CA VAL A 204 5.92 -24.92 20.72
C VAL A 204 6.47 -25.66 19.51
N ALA A 205 6.71 -24.94 18.42
CA ALA A 205 7.10 -25.54 17.15
C ALA A 205 8.00 -24.60 16.34
N VAL A 206 8.93 -25.16 15.60
CA VAL A 206 9.70 -24.48 14.55
C VAL A 206 8.88 -24.57 13.26
N LEU A 207 8.67 -23.43 12.60
CA LEU A 207 7.86 -23.36 11.40
C LEU A 207 8.57 -24.02 10.21
N GLY A 208 7.78 -24.59 9.29
CA GLY A 208 8.27 -25.31 8.12
C GLY A 208 8.79 -26.72 8.40
N MET A 209 8.55 -27.26 9.60
CA MET A 209 8.95 -28.61 10.01
C MET A 209 7.76 -29.41 10.52
N SER A 210 7.82 -30.74 10.42
CA SER A 210 6.89 -31.61 11.12
C SER A 210 7.09 -31.53 12.64
N GLU A 211 6.07 -31.90 13.43
CA GLU A 211 6.15 -31.88 14.89
C GLU A 211 7.33 -32.71 15.46
N PRO A 212 7.62 -33.94 14.96
CA PRO A 212 8.78 -34.70 15.41
C PRO A 212 10.12 -34.02 15.10
N GLU A 213 10.28 -33.46 13.89
CA GLU A 213 11.51 -32.77 13.47
C GLU A 213 11.74 -31.50 14.31
N SER A 214 10.68 -30.70 14.48
CA SER A 214 10.72 -29.52 15.33
C SER A 214 11.11 -29.87 16.77
N THR A 215 10.51 -30.92 17.34
CA THR A 215 10.81 -31.36 18.72
C THR A 215 12.25 -31.81 18.87
N ALA A 216 12.75 -32.62 17.93
CA ALA A 216 14.13 -33.07 17.93
C ALA A 216 15.12 -31.91 17.83
N LEU A 217 14.84 -30.91 16.97
CA LEU A 217 15.67 -29.71 16.84
C LEU A 217 15.68 -28.87 18.12
N LEU A 218 14.52 -28.60 18.72
CA LEU A 218 14.41 -27.83 19.96
C LEU A 218 15.17 -28.51 21.11
N ASN A 219 15.03 -29.83 21.26
CA ASN A 219 15.78 -30.58 22.27
C ASN A 219 17.29 -30.43 22.07
N ARG A 220 17.79 -30.63 20.84
CA ARG A 220 19.22 -30.48 20.52
C ARG A 220 19.74 -29.08 20.85
N ILE A 221 18.95 -28.03 20.52
CA ILE A 221 19.29 -26.63 20.83
C ILE A 221 19.41 -26.43 22.33
N PHE A 222 18.41 -26.85 23.11
CA PHE A 222 18.42 -26.63 24.55
C PHE A 222 19.49 -27.44 25.28
N GLU A 223 19.77 -28.67 24.85
CA GLU A 223 20.87 -29.50 25.36
C GLU A 223 22.24 -28.84 25.16
N GLU A 224 22.45 -28.11 24.06
CA GLU A 224 23.71 -27.42 23.79
C GLU A 224 23.78 -26.02 24.42
N ALA A 225 22.70 -25.26 24.35
CA ALA A 225 22.64 -23.88 24.81
C ALA A 225 22.64 -23.74 26.34
N ILE A 226 22.01 -24.69 27.06
CA ILE A 226 21.83 -24.58 28.52
C ILE A 226 23.05 -25.15 29.24
N ARG A 227 23.64 -24.32 30.11
CA ARG A 227 24.86 -24.65 30.88
C ARG A 227 24.70 -24.22 32.34
N PRO A 228 24.78 -25.14 33.32
CA PRO A 228 24.60 -24.81 34.74
C PRO A 228 25.55 -23.74 35.27
N ASP A 229 26.80 -23.70 34.79
CA ASP A 229 27.82 -22.70 35.13
C ASP A 229 27.52 -21.30 34.55
N GLN A 230 26.56 -21.19 33.63
CA GLN A 230 26.13 -19.93 33.01
C GLN A 230 24.78 -19.43 33.57
N ILE A 231 24.28 -20.04 34.65
CA ILE A 231 23.05 -19.61 35.31
C ILE A 231 23.40 -18.64 36.45
N LEU A 232 22.88 -17.42 36.38
CA LEU A 232 22.90 -16.48 37.50
C LEU A 232 21.76 -16.85 38.46
N SER A 233 22.05 -17.13 39.73
CA SER A 233 21.04 -17.35 40.78
C SER A 233 21.03 -16.19 41.75
N HIS A 234 19.88 -15.53 41.91
CA HIS A 234 19.69 -14.49 42.93
C HIS A 234 18.90 -15.05 44.11
N SER A 235 19.57 -15.11 45.26
CA SER A 235 18.93 -15.35 46.55
C SER A 235 18.43 -14.03 47.12
N TRP A 236 17.13 -13.99 47.40
CA TRP A 236 16.41 -12.78 47.75
C TRP A 236 16.61 -12.37 49.21
N ASN A 237 16.77 -11.07 49.47
CA ASN A 237 16.51 -10.46 50.77
C ASN A 237 15.24 -9.59 50.71
N PRO A 238 14.53 -9.40 51.84
CA PRO A 238 13.38 -8.50 51.85
C PRO A 238 13.77 -7.09 51.42
N GLY A 239 13.07 -6.57 50.41
CA GLY A 239 13.33 -5.26 49.81
C GLY A 239 14.32 -5.25 48.64
N ASP A 240 14.93 -6.38 48.28
CA ASP A 240 15.73 -6.44 47.06
C ASP A 240 14.84 -6.15 45.83
N VAL A 241 15.39 -5.39 44.89
CA VAL A 241 14.76 -5.07 43.60
C VAL A 241 15.61 -5.64 42.49
N VAL A 242 15.01 -6.47 41.63
CA VAL A 242 15.67 -7.07 40.47
C VAL A 242 14.97 -6.61 39.21
N ILE A 243 15.76 -6.16 38.25
CA ILE A 243 15.31 -5.73 36.93
C ILE A 243 15.96 -6.65 35.90
N TRP A 244 15.20 -7.17 34.95
CA TRP A 244 15.78 -7.94 33.84
C TRP A 244 15.20 -7.52 32.49
N ASP A 245 16.01 -7.65 31.44
CA ASP A 245 15.61 -7.49 30.04
C ASP A 245 14.94 -8.78 29.55
N ASN A 246 13.65 -8.71 29.24
CA ASN A 246 12.86 -9.88 28.84
C ASN A 246 13.28 -10.46 27.48
N LEU A 247 14.08 -9.75 26.68
CA LEU A 247 14.69 -10.29 25.45
C LEU A 247 16.05 -10.93 25.73
N GLY A 248 16.90 -10.22 26.48
CA GLY A 248 18.28 -10.61 26.76
C GLY A 248 18.44 -11.78 27.73
N VAL A 249 17.40 -12.12 28.50
CA VAL A 249 17.45 -13.28 29.41
C VAL A 249 16.19 -14.15 29.40
N GLN A 250 16.39 -15.41 29.78
CA GLN A 250 15.34 -16.30 30.29
C GLN A 250 15.45 -16.39 31.80
N HIS A 251 14.35 -16.65 32.49
CA HIS A 251 14.35 -16.81 33.94
C HIS A 251 13.46 -17.95 34.42
N LEU A 252 13.69 -18.38 35.66
CA LEU A 252 12.98 -19.44 36.35
C LEU A 252 12.88 -19.11 37.84
N ALA A 253 11.69 -19.23 38.43
CA ALA A 253 11.49 -19.13 39.87
C ALA A 253 11.59 -20.53 40.50
N LYS A 254 12.54 -20.74 41.43
CA LYS A 254 12.64 -22.05 42.11
C LYS A 254 11.48 -22.25 43.07
N ALA A 255 10.81 -23.39 42.98
CA ALA A 255 9.74 -23.82 43.86
C ALA A 255 10.25 -24.68 45.03
N ASP A 256 11.37 -24.28 45.64
CA ASP A 256 12.12 -25.06 46.65
C ASP A 256 11.97 -24.53 48.09
N TYR A 257 10.83 -23.90 48.40
CA TYR A 257 10.59 -23.23 49.68
C TYR A 257 9.26 -23.61 50.34
N GLN A 258 9.15 -23.30 51.62
CA GLN A 258 7.94 -23.45 52.44
C GLN A 258 7.52 -22.09 53.01
N GLY A 259 6.21 -21.85 53.07
CA GLY A 259 5.63 -20.59 53.54
C GLY A 259 5.23 -19.62 52.42
N LEU A 260 4.86 -18.39 52.82
CA LEU A 260 4.41 -17.33 51.92
C LEU A 260 5.59 -16.68 51.21
N ARG A 261 5.52 -16.62 49.89
CA ARG A 261 6.37 -15.76 49.05
C ARG A 261 5.47 -14.74 48.33
N ARG A 262 5.68 -13.46 48.62
CA ARG A 262 5.00 -12.32 48.01
C ARG A 262 6.01 -11.44 47.29
N MET A 263 5.81 -11.25 46.00
CA MET A 263 6.59 -10.35 45.16
C MET A 263 5.69 -9.27 44.57
N HIS A 264 6.23 -8.07 44.40
CA HIS A 264 5.57 -7.00 43.64
C HIS A 264 6.30 -6.86 42.31
N ARG A 265 5.57 -6.99 41.19
CA ARG A 265 6.12 -6.92 39.83
C ARG A 265 5.49 -5.77 39.06
N VAL A 266 6.33 -4.97 38.40
CA VAL A 266 5.91 -4.03 37.35
C VAL A 266 6.57 -4.45 36.05
N VAL A 267 5.77 -4.60 34.99
CA VAL A 267 6.26 -4.98 33.67
C VAL A 267 6.22 -3.75 32.76
N ALA A 268 7.31 -3.51 32.05
CA ALA A 268 7.41 -2.47 31.03
C ALA A 268 7.20 -3.09 29.65
N HIS A 269 6.32 -2.50 28.86
CA HIS A 269 6.04 -2.89 27.48
C HIS A 269 6.32 -1.72 26.53
N ASP A 270 6.65 -2.06 25.30
CA ASP A 270 6.73 -1.10 24.20
C ASP A 270 5.72 -1.56 23.11
N PRO A 271 4.64 -0.78 22.87
CA PRO A 271 3.62 -1.15 21.89
C PRO A 271 4.15 -1.14 20.44
N HIS A 272 5.32 -0.56 20.19
CA HIS A 272 5.96 -0.51 18.87
C HIS A 272 7.10 -1.54 18.72
N LEU A 273 7.48 -2.23 19.80
CA LEU A 273 8.51 -3.26 19.75
C LEU A 273 8.03 -4.47 18.94
N ARG A 274 8.83 -4.86 17.95
CA ARG A 274 8.68 -6.12 17.22
C ARG A 274 10.02 -6.83 17.19
N THR A 275 10.06 -8.16 17.33
CA THR A 275 11.31 -8.89 17.22
C THR A 275 11.83 -8.86 15.78
N GLU A 276 13.09 -8.47 15.59
CA GLU A 276 13.78 -8.55 14.31
C GLU A 276 14.68 -9.76 14.26
N ARG A 277 14.76 -10.42 13.10
CA ARG A 277 15.71 -11.50 12.86
C ARG A 277 17.14 -10.96 12.97
N TYR A 278 17.99 -11.68 13.69
CA TYR A 278 19.42 -11.37 13.68
C TYR A 278 20.06 -11.80 12.38
N VAL A 279 20.74 -10.87 11.73
CA VAL A 279 21.49 -11.08 10.50
C VAL A 279 22.98 -10.98 10.83
N ARG A 280 23.74 -12.06 10.62
CA ARG A 280 25.18 -12.10 10.89
C ARG A 280 25.92 -11.25 9.85
N ASN A 281 26.74 -10.29 10.32
CA ASN A 281 27.62 -9.43 9.50
C ASN A 281 28.88 -10.14 8.98
N SER A 282 28.93 -11.47 8.99
CA SER A 282 30.12 -12.21 8.56
C SER A 282 30.25 -12.23 7.03
N GLY A 283 30.87 -11.20 6.47
CA GLY A 283 31.83 -11.34 5.37
C GLY A 283 31.35 -11.81 3.99
N GLN A 284 30.07 -11.63 3.64
CA GLN A 284 29.58 -12.03 2.31
C GLN A 284 28.61 -11.00 1.70
N VAL A 285 28.97 -9.72 1.77
CA VAL A 285 28.22 -8.65 1.05
C VAL A 285 28.04 -9.02 -0.42
N GLU A 286 29.06 -9.60 -1.05
CA GLU A 286 29.02 -10.07 -2.43
C GLU A 286 28.10 -11.29 -2.65
N GLU A 287 27.94 -12.17 -1.67
CA GLU A 287 26.97 -13.29 -1.79
C GLU A 287 25.54 -12.80 -1.62
N ALA A 288 25.31 -11.87 -0.68
CA ALA A 288 24.01 -11.23 -0.51
C ALA A 288 23.60 -10.45 -1.77
N LYS A 289 24.53 -9.70 -2.37
CA LYS A 289 24.32 -9.03 -3.67
C LYS A 289 24.02 -10.03 -4.78
N ARG A 290 24.76 -11.14 -4.87
CA ARG A 290 24.46 -12.22 -5.84
C ARG A 290 23.10 -12.86 -5.61
N SER A 291 22.69 -13.06 -4.35
CA SER A 291 21.36 -13.57 -3.99
C SER A 291 20.28 -12.60 -4.43
N ILE A 292 20.42 -11.31 -4.10
CA ILE A 292 19.52 -10.25 -4.56
C ILE A 292 19.44 -10.26 -6.10
N GLU A 293 20.58 -10.21 -6.79
CA GLU A 293 20.62 -10.25 -8.26
C GLU A 293 20.00 -11.53 -8.84
N TYR A 294 20.17 -12.68 -8.18
CA TYR A 294 19.59 -13.94 -8.62
C TYR A 294 18.06 -13.87 -8.59
N TYR A 295 17.46 -13.38 -7.51
CA TYR A 295 16.01 -13.26 -7.41
C TYR A 295 15.45 -12.14 -8.28
N LEU A 296 16.17 -11.01 -8.40
CA LEU A 296 15.78 -9.89 -9.26
C LEU A 296 15.84 -10.21 -10.76
N LYS A 297 16.58 -11.25 -11.19
CA LYS A 297 16.69 -11.64 -12.61
C LYS A 297 15.74 -12.76 -13.02
N ARG A 298 14.86 -13.23 -12.12
CA ARG A 298 13.87 -14.26 -12.47
C ARG A 298 12.78 -13.68 -13.36
N ASP A 299 12.35 -14.46 -14.37
CA ASP A 299 11.28 -14.08 -15.29
C ASP A 299 9.90 -14.02 -14.59
N ASP A 300 9.71 -14.87 -13.56
CA ASP A 300 8.53 -14.86 -12.69
C ASP A 300 8.87 -14.18 -11.36
N ASN A 301 8.52 -12.90 -11.27
CA ASN A 301 8.78 -12.11 -10.09
C ASN A 301 7.98 -12.55 -8.86
N ARG A 302 6.76 -13.06 -9.04
CA ARG A 302 5.96 -13.55 -7.91
C ARG A 302 6.63 -14.78 -7.28
N ALA A 303 6.98 -15.77 -8.09
CA ALA A 303 7.67 -16.97 -7.62
C ALA A 303 9.08 -16.65 -7.06
N GLY A 304 9.79 -15.69 -7.66
CA GLY A 304 11.08 -15.22 -7.15
C GLY A 304 10.99 -14.67 -5.73
N TYR A 305 10.03 -13.79 -5.46
CA TYR A 305 9.84 -13.20 -4.13
C TYR A 305 9.26 -14.19 -3.11
N GLU A 306 8.44 -15.15 -3.55
CA GLU A 306 7.94 -16.22 -2.69
C GLU A 306 9.07 -17.07 -2.10
N ASP A 307 10.01 -17.50 -2.95
CA ASP A 307 11.20 -18.26 -2.53
C ASP A 307 12.13 -17.40 -1.68
N TRP A 308 12.23 -16.10 -1.98
CA TRP A 308 13.16 -15.19 -1.32
C TRP A 308 12.69 -14.71 0.06
N ALA A 309 11.38 -14.70 0.34
CA ALA A 309 10.77 -14.08 1.52
C ALA A 309 11.47 -14.43 2.85
N VAL A 310 11.83 -15.69 3.06
CA VAL A 310 12.49 -16.17 4.29
C VAL A 310 13.89 -15.57 4.51
N ARG A 311 14.60 -15.24 3.42
CA ARG A 311 15.98 -14.71 3.43
C ARG A 311 16.07 -13.23 3.04
N TYR A 312 14.97 -12.63 2.56
CA TYR A 312 14.93 -11.28 2.03
C TYR A 312 15.62 -10.26 2.95
N GLU A 313 15.19 -10.19 4.21
CA GLU A 313 15.78 -9.25 5.17
C GLU A 313 17.25 -9.52 5.45
N GLN A 314 17.67 -10.79 5.43
CA GLN A 314 19.06 -11.15 5.62
C GLN A 314 19.92 -10.60 4.47
N ASP A 315 19.47 -10.76 3.24
CA ASP A 315 20.21 -10.30 2.07
C ASP A 315 20.22 -8.77 1.98
N VAL A 316 19.05 -8.14 2.16
CA VAL A 316 18.86 -6.69 2.09
C VAL A 316 19.64 -5.95 3.19
N ASN A 317 19.61 -6.46 4.44
CA ASN A 317 20.39 -5.88 5.53
C ASN A 317 21.91 -6.06 5.33
N ARG A 318 22.36 -7.22 4.83
CA ARG A 318 23.79 -7.46 4.50
C ARG A 318 24.28 -6.54 3.40
N ALA A 319 23.42 -6.23 2.43
CA ALA A 319 23.69 -5.26 1.38
C ALA A 319 23.66 -3.80 1.87
N SER A 320 23.35 -3.54 3.14
CA SER A 320 23.21 -2.19 3.72
C SER A 320 22.18 -1.32 2.99
N TYR A 321 21.10 -1.94 2.52
CA TYR A 321 20.02 -1.25 1.83
C TYR A 321 19.27 -0.31 2.78
N ASN A 322 19.49 0.99 2.63
CA ASN A 322 19.00 2.01 3.57
C ASN A 322 17.83 2.85 3.03
N ILE A 323 17.37 2.57 1.81
CA ILE A 323 16.28 3.33 1.16
C ILE A 323 15.00 3.36 2.02
N PRO A 324 14.52 2.24 2.61
CA PRO A 324 13.34 2.24 3.48
C PRO A 324 13.42 3.26 4.61
N ARG A 325 14.58 3.35 5.28
CA ARG A 325 14.79 4.29 6.38
C ARG A 325 14.75 5.73 5.90
N THR A 326 15.39 6.04 4.78
CA THR A 326 15.40 7.39 4.19
C THR A 326 13.99 7.79 3.73
N ALA A 327 13.32 6.93 2.96
CA ALA A 327 11.99 7.17 2.42
C ALA A 327 10.93 7.37 3.51
N THR A 328 10.90 6.50 4.52
CA THR A 328 9.95 6.62 5.64
C THR A 328 10.21 7.87 6.49
N GLY A 329 11.47 8.30 6.62
CA GLY A 329 11.81 9.56 7.27
C GLY A 329 11.31 10.78 6.51
N ILE A 330 11.43 10.79 5.18
CA ILE A 330 10.89 11.85 4.32
C ILE A 330 9.35 11.87 4.42
N LEU A 331 8.69 10.72 4.30
CA LEU A 331 7.23 10.63 4.42
C LEU A 331 6.74 11.17 5.78
N ALA A 332 7.38 10.77 6.88
CA ALA A 332 7.02 11.19 8.22
C ALA A 332 7.20 12.72 8.42
N GLN A 333 8.22 13.32 7.81
CA GLN A 333 8.41 14.78 7.82
C GLN A 333 7.25 15.49 7.12
N HIS A 334 6.82 15.01 5.95
CA HIS A 334 5.73 15.62 5.18
C HIS A 334 4.35 15.39 5.79
N LEU A 335 4.10 14.25 6.43
CA LEU A 335 2.88 14.00 7.20
C LEU A 335 2.81 14.83 8.50
N GLY A 336 3.96 15.32 8.97
CA GLY A 336 4.17 15.97 10.27
C GLY A 336 3.87 17.47 10.38
N ALA A 337 2.84 17.98 9.69
CA ALA A 337 2.27 19.33 9.90
C ALA A 337 0.75 19.37 10.18
N HIS A 338 0.04 18.23 10.20
CA HIS A 338 -1.39 18.16 10.54
C HIS A 338 -1.64 17.53 11.92
N ASN A 339 -1.55 18.35 12.98
CA ASN A 339 -1.93 18.03 14.36
C ASN A 339 -3.46 18.06 14.56
N ASN A 340 -4.23 17.22 13.86
CA ASN A 340 -5.68 17.08 14.07
C ASN A 340 -6.10 15.83 14.87
N GLY A 341 -5.16 15.13 15.51
CA GLY A 341 -5.46 14.05 16.46
C GLY A 341 -5.88 12.71 15.86
N SER A 342 -5.93 12.56 14.52
CA SER A 342 -6.15 11.29 13.82
C SER A 342 -4.83 10.71 13.27
N SER A 343 -4.63 9.40 13.40
CA SER A 343 -3.48 8.70 12.80
C SER A 343 -3.73 8.53 11.29
N PRO A 344 -2.86 9.03 10.40
CA PRO A 344 -3.06 8.93 8.95
C PRO A 344 -3.11 7.46 8.52
N LEU A 345 -4.01 7.13 7.60
CA LEU A 345 -4.14 5.82 6.98
C LEU A 345 -3.16 5.73 5.80
N ILE A 346 -2.20 4.80 5.89
CA ILE A 346 -1.12 4.66 4.92
C ILE A 346 -1.23 3.33 4.19
N LEU A 347 -1.08 3.31 2.86
CA LEU A 347 -0.90 2.09 2.06
C LEU A 347 0.58 1.91 1.72
N ASP A 348 1.15 0.78 2.13
CA ASP A 348 2.51 0.35 1.78
C ASP A 348 2.43 -0.64 0.61
N VAL A 349 2.75 -0.16 -0.60
CA VAL A 349 2.77 -0.96 -1.84
C VAL A 349 4.14 -1.57 -2.04
N ALA A 350 4.17 -2.85 -2.44
CA ALA A 350 5.37 -3.69 -2.36
C ALA A 350 5.92 -3.74 -0.93
N ALA A 351 5.01 -3.96 0.03
CA ALA A 351 5.31 -3.95 1.46
C ALA A 351 6.43 -4.93 1.86
N GLY A 352 6.63 -6.00 1.08
CA GLY A 352 7.61 -7.04 1.36
C GLY A 352 7.39 -7.66 2.74
N THR A 353 8.48 -7.83 3.48
CA THR A 353 8.48 -8.34 4.87
C THR A 353 8.08 -7.28 5.92
N GLY A 354 7.69 -6.09 5.47
CA GLY A 354 7.18 -5.00 6.29
C GLY A 354 8.23 -4.07 6.89
N LEU A 355 9.38 -3.90 6.22
CA LEU A 355 10.44 -3.01 6.69
C LEU A 355 9.97 -1.55 6.79
N ASN A 356 9.20 -1.05 5.82
CA ASN A 356 8.74 0.34 5.86
C ASN A 356 7.83 0.60 7.07
N ALA A 357 6.82 -0.25 7.29
CA ALA A 357 5.95 -0.16 8.46
C ALA A 357 6.74 -0.22 9.77
N LEU A 358 7.74 -1.10 9.87
CA LEU A 358 8.58 -1.18 11.07
C LEU A 358 9.30 0.15 11.36
N HIS A 359 9.84 0.81 10.34
CA HIS A 359 10.49 2.12 10.49
C HIS A 359 9.49 3.22 10.85
N LEU A 360 8.34 3.26 10.18
CA LEU A 360 7.25 4.22 10.45
C LEU A 360 6.74 4.11 11.88
N MET A 361 6.49 2.89 12.35
CA MET A 361 5.97 2.62 13.69
C MET A 361 6.98 2.97 14.78
N ARG A 362 8.24 2.54 14.63
CA ARG A 362 9.24 2.69 15.70
C ARG A 362 9.83 4.08 15.80
N ASN A 363 10.13 4.70 14.66
CA ASN A 363 10.84 5.97 14.63
C ASN A 363 9.88 7.17 14.66
N TYR A 364 8.64 6.98 14.20
CA TYR A 364 7.69 8.07 13.99
C TYR A 364 6.31 7.84 14.60
N GLY A 365 6.05 6.66 15.20
CA GLY A 365 4.77 6.36 15.86
C GLY A 365 3.58 6.16 14.92
N LEU A 366 3.81 6.09 13.60
CA LEU A 366 2.76 5.89 12.59
C LEU A 366 2.39 4.41 12.53
N THR A 367 1.14 4.07 12.88
CA THR A 367 0.71 2.68 13.11
C THR A 367 -0.51 2.25 12.29
N ASN A 368 -1.23 3.18 11.68
CA ASN A 368 -2.43 2.90 10.87
C ASN A 368 -2.03 2.62 9.41
N ILE A 369 -1.42 1.46 9.17
CA ILE A 369 -0.81 1.10 7.88
C ILE A 369 -1.45 -0.19 7.33
N GLU A 370 -1.71 -0.24 6.04
CA GLU A 370 -2.12 -1.43 5.28
C GLU A 370 -1.00 -1.86 4.34
N ALA A 371 -0.83 -3.18 4.14
CA ALA A 371 0.16 -3.73 3.23
C ALA A 371 -0.50 -4.20 1.94
N MET A 372 0.17 -3.97 0.81
CA MET A 372 -0.11 -4.61 -0.46
C MET A 372 1.17 -5.19 -1.06
N ASP A 373 1.13 -6.48 -1.42
CA ASP A 373 2.24 -7.15 -2.09
C ASP A 373 1.72 -8.33 -2.92
N ILE A 374 2.41 -8.66 -4.02
CA ILE A 374 2.05 -9.77 -4.90
C ILE A 374 2.46 -11.13 -4.31
N SER A 375 3.45 -11.16 -3.41
CA SER A 375 3.95 -12.39 -2.79
C SER A 375 3.24 -12.66 -1.47
N THR A 376 2.54 -13.79 -1.42
CA THR A 376 1.92 -14.33 -0.21
C THR A 376 2.96 -14.57 0.89
N GLY A 377 4.16 -15.04 0.52
CA GLY A 377 5.28 -15.30 1.43
C GLY A 377 5.84 -14.02 2.06
N MET A 378 5.96 -12.93 1.29
CA MET A 378 6.32 -11.62 1.83
C MET A 378 5.28 -11.12 2.83
N LEU A 379 4.00 -11.15 2.45
CA LEU A 379 2.90 -10.78 3.36
C LEU A 379 2.83 -11.69 4.58
N PHE A 380 3.18 -12.97 4.47
CA PHE A 380 3.25 -13.88 5.60
C PHE A 380 4.31 -13.42 6.62
N GLU A 381 5.50 -13.05 6.16
CA GLU A 381 6.58 -12.54 7.02
C GLU A 381 6.22 -11.19 7.67
N ALA A 382 5.40 -10.37 7.00
CA ALA A 382 4.80 -9.16 7.56
C ALA A 382 3.64 -9.43 8.54
N ARG A 383 2.79 -10.44 8.28
CA ARG A 383 1.65 -10.85 9.12
C ARG A 383 2.09 -11.38 10.48
N ARG A 384 3.13 -12.23 10.52
CA ARG A 384 3.65 -12.77 11.79
C ARG A 384 4.10 -11.68 12.78
N ARG A 385 4.39 -10.47 12.29
CA ARG A 385 4.80 -9.32 13.08
C ARG A 385 3.64 -8.37 13.39
N GLU A 386 2.42 -8.63 12.92
CA GLU A 386 1.24 -7.76 13.11
C GLU A 386 1.58 -6.27 12.90
N LEU A 387 2.25 -5.97 11.78
CA LEU A 387 2.69 -4.62 11.42
C LEU A 387 1.57 -3.80 10.79
N TYR A 388 0.64 -4.47 10.13
CA TYR A 388 -0.41 -3.84 9.33
C TYR A 388 -1.78 -4.20 9.86
N ARG A 389 -2.74 -3.28 9.67
CA ARG A 389 -4.14 -3.50 10.04
C ARG A 389 -4.89 -4.38 9.02
N ALA A 390 -4.43 -4.36 7.76
CA ALA A 390 -4.96 -5.15 6.66
C ALA A 390 -3.83 -5.52 5.69
N TYR A 391 -4.03 -6.59 4.94
CA TYR A 391 -3.05 -7.19 4.05
C TYR A 391 -3.74 -7.61 2.75
N HIS A 392 -3.31 -7.02 1.64
CA HIS A 392 -3.88 -7.18 0.31
C HIS A 392 -2.89 -7.94 -0.58
N GLU A 393 -3.28 -9.11 -1.08
CA GLU A 393 -2.48 -9.89 -2.03
C GLU A 393 -2.88 -9.50 -3.44
N GLU A 394 -2.24 -8.47 -3.99
CA GLU A 394 -2.65 -7.86 -5.25
C GLU A 394 -1.43 -7.53 -6.11
N ASP A 395 -1.60 -7.59 -7.43
CA ASP A 395 -0.58 -7.19 -8.40
C ASP A 395 -0.70 -5.68 -8.67
N ALA A 396 0.33 -4.91 -8.31
CA ALA A 396 0.34 -3.46 -8.51
C ALA A 396 0.35 -3.04 -9.99
N ASN A 397 0.54 -3.99 -10.92
CA ASN A 397 0.39 -3.75 -12.36
C ASN A 397 -1.07 -3.84 -12.83
N GLN A 398 -2.01 -4.24 -11.97
CA GLN A 398 -3.45 -4.30 -12.21
C GLN A 398 -4.17 -3.14 -11.51
N PRO A 399 -5.41 -2.81 -11.89
CA PRO A 399 -6.25 -1.88 -11.13
C PRO A 399 -6.43 -2.34 -9.68
N PHE A 400 -6.32 -1.41 -8.75
CA PHE A 400 -6.38 -1.72 -7.32
C PHE A 400 -7.84 -1.97 -6.92
N PRO A 401 -8.13 -3.00 -6.09
CA PRO A 401 -9.48 -3.23 -5.59
C PRO A 401 -9.94 -2.15 -4.59
N MET A 402 -9.02 -1.29 -4.14
CA MET A 402 -9.29 -0.20 -3.21
C MET A 402 -10.12 0.93 -3.84
N PRO A 403 -11.12 1.47 -3.10
CA PRO A 403 -11.81 2.69 -3.49
C PRO A 403 -10.85 3.86 -3.73
N SER A 404 -11.27 4.80 -4.59
CA SER A 404 -10.56 6.06 -4.78
C SER A 404 -10.59 6.89 -3.49
N CYS A 405 -9.58 7.74 -3.29
CA CYS A 405 -9.51 8.69 -2.17
C CYS A 405 -9.63 8.06 -0.76
N GLN A 406 -9.03 6.89 -0.55
CA GLN A 406 -9.09 6.16 0.71
C GLN A 406 -7.94 6.49 1.66
N TYR A 407 -6.72 6.63 1.14
CA TYR A 407 -5.50 6.70 1.94
C TYR A 407 -5.01 8.14 2.11
N ASP A 408 -4.53 8.49 3.31
CA ASP A 408 -3.87 9.78 3.55
C ASP A 408 -2.46 9.81 2.94
N ALA A 409 -1.83 8.64 2.81
CA ALA A 409 -0.63 8.48 2.00
C ALA A 409 -0.49 7.08 1.39
N VAL A 410 0.18 7.00 0.25
CA VAL A 410 0.64 5.76 -0.39
C VAL A 410 2.17 5.82 -0.49
N LEU A 411 2.88 4.76 -0.13
CA LEU A 411 4.31 4.63 -0.38
C LEU A 411 4.61 3.38 -1.21
N CYS A 412 5.57 3.50 -2.12
CA CYS A 412 6.13 2.37 -2.87
C CYS A 412 7.66 2.50 -2.85
N VAL A 413 8.33 1.64 -2.07
CA VAL A 413 9.77 1.71 -1.83
C VAL A 413 10.44 0.41 -2.23
N GLY A 414 11.28 0.46 -3.28
CA GLY A 414 12.03 -0.71 -3.75
C GLY A 414 11.22 -1.70 -4.60
N GLY A 415 10.05 -1.29 -5.09
CA GLY A 415 9.19 -2.10 -5.99
C GLY A 415 9.10 -1.57 -7.43
N LEU A 416 9.51 -0.32 -7.69
CA LEU A 416 9.46 0.29 -9.04
C LEU A 416 10.70 -0.11 -9.84
N ALA A 417 10.51 -1.04 -10.78
CA ALA A 417 11.53 -1.54 -11.69
C ALA A 417 10.86 -2.25 -12.87
N ALA A 418 11.49 -2.23 -14.05
CA ALA A 418 10.87 -2.67 -15.32
C ALA A 418 10.31 -4.11 -15.30
N ASN A 419 10.89 -5.01 -14.49
CA ASN A 419 10.36 -6.36 -14.33
C ASN A 419 9.35 -6.50 -13.18
N GLN A 420 9.33 -5.57 -12.22
CA GLN A 420 8.48 -5.61 -11.01
C GLN A 420 7.19 -4.82 -11.23
N ILE A 421 7.13 -3.59 -10.71
CA ILE A 421 5.99 -2.69 -10.87
C ILE A 421 6.33 -1.68 -11.96
N ARG A 422 5.60 -1.75 -13.07
CA ARG A 422 5.77 -0.85 -14.23
C ARG A 422 5.12 0.52 -13.96
N PRO A 423 5.53 1.61 -14.63
CA PRO A 423 5.00 2.95 -14.36
C PRO A 423 3.46 3.06 -14.51
N GLN A 424 2.90 2.43 -15.56
CA GLN A 424 1.46 2.44 -15.86
C GLN A 424 0.86 1.02 -15.80
N PRO A 425 -0.25 0.79 -15.09
CA PRO A 425 -1.13 1.78 -14.47
C PRO A 425 -0.72 2.16 -13.02
N ALA A 426 0.37 1.60 -12.49
CA ALA A 426 0.64 1.62 -11.05
C ALA A 426 0.67 3.01 -10.41
N ILE A 427 1.45 3.97 -10.96
CA ILE A 427 1.57 5.30 -10.34
C ILE A 427 0.24 6.06 -10.41
N SER A 428 -0.54 5.87 -11.47
CA SER A 428 -1.89 6.43 -11.60
C SER A 428 -2.83 5.85 -10.53
N GLU A 429 -2.77 4.54 -10.28
CA GLU A 429 -3.55 3.90 -9.22
C GLU A 429 -3.13 4.36 -7.82
N PHE A 430 -1.84 4.57 -7.57
CA PHE A 430 -1.36 5.12 -6.30
C PHE A 430 -1.97 6.49 -6.02
N ILE A 431 -2.05 7.36 -7.02
CA ILE A 431 -2.69 8.68 -6.91
C ILE A 431 -4.20 8.51 -6.71
N ARG A 432 -4.86 7.66 -7.50
CA ARG A 432 -6.32 7.44 -7.44
C ARG A 432 -6.79 7.03 -6.05
N VAL A 433 -6.09 6.10 -5.39
CA VAL A 433 -6.48 5.62 -4.05
C VAL A 433 -6.07 6.58 -2.93
N THR A 434 -5.24 7.59 -3.23
CA THR A 434 -4.83 8.64 -2.28
C THR A 434 -5.90 9.73 -2.23
N LYS A 435 -6.22 10.21 -1.03
CA LYS A 435 -7.13 11.36 -0.84
C LYS A 435 -6.57 12.59 -1.53
N GLU A 436 -7.46 13.47 -1.96
CA GLU A 436 -7.08 14.83 -2.34
C GLU A 436 -6.24 15.49 -1.24
N GLY A 437 -5.12 16.07 -1.64
CA GLY A 437 -4.12 16.67 -0.75
C GLY A 437 -3.24 15.66 -0.01
N GLY A 438 -3.52 14.35 -0.11
CA GLY A 438 -2.73 13.25 0.41
C GLY A 438 -1.44 13.03 -0.37
N LEU A 439 -0.54 12.20 0.18
CA LEU A 439 0.82 12.08 -0.32
C LEU A 439 1.10 10.74 -1.01
N VAL A 440 1.80 10.76 -2.13
CA VAL A 440 2.34 9.55 -2.78
C VAL A 440 3.87 9.62 -2.76
N LEU A 441 4.53 8.68 -2.09
CA LEU A 441 5.99 8.61 -2.04
C LEU A 441 6.51 7.46 -2.89
N LEU A 442 7.39 7.78 -3.84
CA LEU A 442 7.95 6.83 -4.79
C LEU A 442 9.46 6.79 -4.67
N SER A 443 10.06 5.60 -4.53
CA SER A 443 11.49 5.41 -4.68
C SER A 443 11.81 4.65 -5.97
N MET A 444 12.73 5.20 -6.76
CA MET A 444 13.16 4.65 -8.05
C MET A 444 14.65 4.96 -8.32
N ARG A 445 15.24 4.33 -9.35
CA ARG A 445 16.59 4.70 -9.83
C ARG A 445 16.48 5.86 -10.81
N GLU A 446 17.45 6.77 -10.79
CA GLU A 446 17.48 7.91 -11.73
C GLU A 446 17.70 7.48 -13.19
N ALA A 447 18.29 6.31 -13.40
CA ALA A 447 18.52 5.76 -14.74
C ALA A 447 17.22 5.26 -15.42
N ASP A 448 16.16 4.98 -14.65
CA ASP A 448 14.91 4.43 -15.18
C ASP A 448 13.97 5.58 -15.55
N SER A 449 14.26 6.25 -16.68
CA SER A 449 13.59 7.51 -17.07
C SER A 449 12.08 7.37 -17.26
N GLU A 450 11.58 6.19 -17.61
CA GLU A 450 10.15 5.91 -17.80
C GLU A 450 9.27 6.23 -16.57
N TYR A 451 9.80 6.06 -15.36
CA TYR A 451 9.07 6.42 -14.13
C TYR A 451 9.04 7.93 -13.91
N ILE A 452 10.14 8.62 -14.24
CA ILE A 452 10.24 10.07 -14.16
C ILE A 452 9.31 10.72 -15.20
N ASP A 453 9.29 10.17 -16.42
CA ASP A 453 8.41 10.60 -17.50
C ASP A 453 6.94 10.43 -17.12
N GLU A 454 6.58 9.32 -16.46
CA GLU A 454 5.23 9.10 -15.95
C GLU A 454 4.85 10.10 -14.85
N VAL A 455 5.74 10.39 -13.90
CA VAL A 455 5.52 11.44 -12.89
C VAL A 455 5.28 12.79 -13.57
N HIS A 456 6.11 13.17 -14.54
CA HIS A 456 5.94 14.42 -15.27
C HIS A 456 4.64 14.46 -16.07
N ARG A 457 4.24 13.34 -16.69
CA ARG A 457 2.96 13.23 -17.41
C ARG A 457 1.78 13.47 -16.47
N LEU A 458 1.77 12.86 -15.29
CA LEU A 458 0.71 12.99 -14.29
C LEU A 458 0.66 14.41 -13.70
N VAL A 459 1.82 15.04 -13.50
CA VAL A 459 1.91 16.44 -13.06
C VAL A 459 1.40 17.38 -14.15
N ALA A 460 1.77 17.14 -15.42
CA ALA A 460 1.26 17.91 -16.55
C ALA A 460 -0.25 17.73 -16.74
N ALA A 461 -0.80 16.56 -16.41
CA ALA A 461 -2.23 16.29 -16.40
C ALA A 461 -2.98 16.92 -15.20
N GLY A 462 -2.25 17.52 -14.25
CA GLY A 462 -2.84 18.19 -13.09
C GLY A 462 -3.39 17.25 -12.02
N VAL A 463 -3.18 15.93 -12.13
CA VAL A 463 -3.68 14.95 -11.14
C VAL A 463 -2.74 14.77 -9.94
N ALA A 464 -1.52 15.29 -10.04
CA ALA A 464 -0.57 15.35 -8.93
C ALA A 464 0.33 16.59 -9.03
N GLU A 465 0.91 17.00 -7.91
CA GLU A 465 2.00 17.97 -7.86
C GLU A 465 3.25 17.33 -7.25
N VAL A 466 4.45 17.72 -7.70
CA VAL A 466 5.70 17.34 -7.02
C VAL A 466 5.90 18.28 -5.84
N VAL A 467 5.78 17.74 -4.63
CA VAL A 467 6.03 18.49 -3.37
C VAL A 467 7.52 18.54 -3.07
N ASP A 468 8.22 17.43 -3.32
CA ASP A 468 9.62 17.29 -2.97
C ASP A 468 10.30 16.22 -3.83
N LYS A 469 11.61 16.37 -4.03
CA LYS A 469 12.46 15.39 -4.72
C LYS A 469 13.80 15.30 -4.03
N HIS A 470 14.15 14.10 -3.57
CA HIS A 470 15.45 13.80 -2.97
C HIS A 470 16.25 12.91 -3.89
N SER A 471 17.50 13.28 -4.16
CA SER A 471 18.46 12.45 -4.90
C SER A 471 19.57 12.00 -3.95
N PHE A 472 19.96 10.74 -4.03
CA PHE A 472 21.06 10.20 -3.24
C PHE A 472 21.77 9.08 -3.98
N ILE A 473 23.04 8.86 -3.62
CA ILE A 473 23.85 7.77 -4.16
C ILE A 473 23.71 6.59 -3.21
N GLY A 474 23.09 5.53 -3.69
CA GLY A 474 23.15 4.20 -3.10
C GLY A 474 24.38 3.46 -3.60
N ILE A 475 24.83 2.47 -2.83
CA ILE A 475 25.85 1.51 -3.29
C ILE A 475 25.15 0.17 -3.47
N GLU A 476 24.93 -0.22 -4.72
CA GLU A 476 24.52 -1.59 -5.07
C GLU A 476 25.69 -2.25 -5.81
N SER A 477 26.02 -3.49 -5.48
CA SER A 477 27.07 -4.25 -6.18
C SER A 477 28.45 -3.54 -6.35
N ASN A 478 28.84 -2.67 -5.40
CA ASN A 478 30.08 -1.83 -5.46
C ASN A 478 30.09 -0.81 -6.62
N GLN A 479 28.92 -0.45 -7.13
CA GLN A 479 28.71 0.63 -8.08
C GLN A 479 27.87 1.72 -7.42
N GLU A 480 28.20 2.98 -7.72
CA GLU A 480 27.38 4.11 -7.34
C GLU A 480 26.11 4.10 -8.19
N ILE A 481 24.97 3.83 -7.55
CA ILE A 481 23.66 3.92 -8.19
C ILE A 481 22.96 5.17 -7.69
N HIS A 482 22.54 6.01 -8.62
CA HIS A 482 21.79 7.20 -8.31
C HIS A 482 20.31 6.83 -8.15
N HIS A 483 19.79 7.07 -6.95
CA HIS A 483 18.37 6.90 -6.64
C HIS A 483 17.72 8.26 -6.46
N CYS A 484 16.42 8.30 -6.74
CA CYS A 484 15.59 9.43 -6.37
C CYS A 484 14.34 8.97 -5.61
N ILE A 485 13.86 9.85 -4.73
CA ILE A 485 12.59 9.74 -4.05
C ILE A 485 11.74 10.94 -4.44
N PHE A 486 10.59 10.69 -5.04
CA PHE A 486 9.57 11.71 -5.29
C PHE A 486 8.54 11.69 -4.17
N VAL A 487 8.16 12.87 -3.71
CA VAL A 487 6.98 13.08 -2.88
C VAL A 487 5.99 13.85 -3.72
N LEU A 488 4.92 13.19 -4.11
CA LEU A 488 3.82 13.78 -4.85
C LEU A 488 2.68 14.10 -3.88
N ARG A 489 1.91 15.12 -4.18
CA ARG A 489 0.60 15.33 -3.58
C ARG A 489 -0.46 15.03 -4.63
N ALA A 490 -1.40 14.16 -4.28
CA ALA A 490 -2.55 13.88 -5.11
C ALA A 490 -3.42 15.14 -5.17
N CYS A 491 -3.63 15.66 -6.37
CA CYS A 491 -4.59 16.73 -6.58
C CYS A 491 -5.99 16.10 -6.61
N GLY A 492 -6.99 16.78 -6.04
CA GLY A 492 -8.38 16.38 -6.22
C GLY A 492 -8.69 16.32 -7.71
N ASP A 493 -9.67 15.50 -8.06
CA ASP A 493 -10.06 15.17 -9.43
C ASP A 493 -10.68 16.36 -10.20
N ASP A 494 -10.34 17.60 -9.84
CA ASP A 494 -10.78 18.86 -10.46
C ASP A 494 -10.11 19.11 -11.83
N SER A 495 -9.34 18.18 -12.40
CA SER A 495 -8.89 18.27 -13.80
C SER A 495 -9.67 17.32 -14.69
N SER A 496 -9.81 16.04 -14.35
CA SER A 496 -10.54 15.06 -15.18
C SER A 496 -12.06 15.16 -14.98
N SER A 497 -12.51 15.31 -13.73
CA SER A 497 -13.94 15.51 -13.44
C SER A 497 -14.39 16.92 -13.80
N GLN A 498 -13.55 17.95 -13.67
CA GLN A 498 -13.86 19.29 -14.16
C GLN A 498 -13.82 19.36 -15.68
N GLN A 499 -12.86 18.73 -16.38
CA GLN A 499 -12.88 18.66 -17.86
C GLN A 499 -14.11 17.93 -18.38
N ALA A 500 -14.52 16.83 -17.75
CA ALA A 500 -15.72 16.09 -18.15
C ALA A 500 -17.01 16.80 -17.71
N THR A 501 -17.00 17.52 -16.58
CA THR A 501 -18.11 18.36 -16.13
C THR A 501 -18.24 19.62 -16.98
N ASP A 502 -17.13 20.22 -17.42
CA ASP A 502 -17.08 21.34 -18.36
C ASP A 502 -17.43 20.88 -19.78
N TYR A 503 -17.04 19.65 -20.18
CA TYR A 503 -17.53 18.98 -21.39
C TYR A 503 -19.06 18.85 -21.36
N ASN A 504 -19.64 18.40 -20.24
CA ASN A 504 -21.09 18.30 -20.06
C ASN A 504 -21.80 19.66 -19.97
N LYS A 505 -21.14 20.70 -19.45
CA LYS A 505 -21.68 22.07 -19.36
C LYS A 505 -21.54 22.86 -20.67
N ALA A 506 -20.70 22.42 -21.61
CA ALA A 506 -20.47 23.10 -22.89
C ALA A 506 -21.12 22.40 -24.08
N ARG A 507 -21.47 21.10 -23.96
CA ARG A 507 -21.99 20.29 -25.06
C ARG A 507 -23.23 19.47 -24.69
N SER A 508 -24.18 19.38 -25.63
CA SER A 508 -25.36 18.50 -25.60
C SER A 508 -25.17 17.24 -26.45
N PRO A 509 -25.86 16.12 -26.15
CA PRO A 509 -25.73 14.91 -26.94
C PRO A 509 -26.37 15.12 -28.33
N PHE A 510 -25.58 14.88 -29.38
CA PHE A 510 -26.02 15.16 -30.74
C PHE A 510 -27.05 14.15 -31.25
N GLY A 511 -28.09 14.64 -31.93
CA GLY A 511 -29.02 13.83 -32.72
C GLY A 511 -29.93 12.90 -31.93
N VAL A 512 -30.17 13.17 -30.64
CA VAL A 512 -31.00 12.30 -29.79
C VAL A 512 -32.37 12.04 -30.41
N GLN A 513 -33.07 13.06 -30.92
CA GLN A 513 -34.39 12.87 -31.54
C GLN A 513 -34.32 11.97 -32.78
N GLU A 514 -33.29 12.10 -33.60
CA GLU A 514 -33.06 11.30 -34.80
C GLU A 514 -32.70 9.85 -34.45
N ILE A 515 -31.86 9.65 -33.43
CA ILE A 515 -31.48 8.33 -32.93
C ILE A 515 -32.71 7.59 -32.43
N LEU A 516 -33.55 8.24 -31.61
CA LEU A 516 -34.74 7.63 -31.01
C LEU A 516 -35.77 7.14 -32.06
N LYS A 517 -35.81 7.73 -33.27
CA LYS A 517 -36.69 7.26 -34.37
C LYS A 517 -36.36 5.83 -34.80
N PHE A 518 -35.14 5.36 -34.55
CA PHE A 518 -34.68 4.02 -34.88
C PHE A 518 -34.69 3.06 -33.68
N ILE A 519 -35.21 3.48 -32.52
CA ILE A 519 -35.23 2.69 -31.26
C ILE A 519 -36.68 2.55 -30.76
N PRO A 520 -37.40 1.50 -31.20
CA PRO A 520 -38.65 1.03 -30.64
C PRO A 520 -38.62 0.88 -29.12
N PRO A 521 -39.76 1.17 -28.45
CA PRO A 521 -39.92 0.84 -27.05
C PRO A 521 -39.69 -0.65 -26.79
N GLY A 522 -38.85 -0.96 -25.81
CA GLY A 522 -38.54 -2.33 -25.41
C GLY A 522 -37.21 -2.88 -25.94
N ASP A 523 -36.55 -2.20 -26.88
CA ASP A 523 -35.24 -2.62 -27.37
C ASP A 523 -34.16 -2.61 -26.27
N VAL A 524 -33.21 -3.54 -26.37
CA VAL A 524 -31.98 -3.57 -25.59
C VAL A 524 -30.87 -2.88 -26.39
N VAL A 525 -30.36 -1.78 -25.88
CA VAL A 525 -29.45 -0.87 -26.59
C VAL A 525 -28.04 -0.98 -26.01
N PHE A 526 -27.05 -1.09 -26.89
CA PHE A 526 -25.64 -0.93 -26.57
C PHE A 526 -25.17 0.47 -26.99
N ASP A 527 -24.61 1.24 -26.06
CA ASP A 527 -24.00 2.55 -26.30
C ASP A 527 -22.47 2.40 -26.27
N GLY A 528 -21.86 2.22 -27.44
CA GLY A 528 -20.43 1.97 -27.59
C GLY A 528 -19.64 3.28 -27.71
N GLY A 529 -18.74 3.52 -26.75
CA GLY A 529 -18.13 4.83 -26.55
C GLY A 529 -19.07 5.78 -25.80
N CYS A 530 -19.70 5.31 -24.72
CA CYS A 530 -20.78 6.02 -24.04
C CYS A 530 -20.35 7.35 -23.39
N GLY A 531 -19.04 7.60 -23.28
CA GLY A 531 -18.49 8.79 -22.64
C GLY A 531 -19.04 8.97 -21.23
N THR A 532 -19.50 10.19 -20.93
CA THR A 532 -20.10 10.57 -19.65
C THR A 532 -21.57 10.13 -19.50
N GLY A 533 -22.10 9.32 -20.42
CA GLY A 533 -23.44 8.73 -20.32
C GLY A 533 -24.58 9.62 -20.82
N GLN A 534 -24.30 10.71 -21.53
CA GLN A 534 -25.34 11.64 -21.99
C GLN A 534 -26.36 10.98 -22.93
N HIS A 535 -25.90 10.24 -23.96
CA HIS A 535 -26.82 9.51 -24.86
C HIS A 535 -27.60 8.45 -24.08
N ALA A 536 -26.91 7.63 -23.28
CA ALA A 536 -27.53 6.61 -22.43
C ALA A 536 -28.68 7.13 -21.58
N GLN A 537 -28.57 8.31 -20.98
CA GLN A 537 -29.64 8.95 -20.19
C GLN A 537 -30.93 9.14 -21.01
N HIS A 538 -30.82 9.56 -22.27
CA HIS A 538 -31.97 9.73 -23.15
C HIS A 538 -32.48 8.41 -23.71
N LEU A 539 -31.58 7.50 -24.09
CA LEU A 539 -31.93 6.17 -24.62
C LEU A 539 -32.74 5.36 -23.60
N ALA A 540 -32.39 5.48 -22.32
CA ALA A 540 -33.07 4.81 -21.20
C ALA A 540 -34.55 5.20 -21.05
N THR A 541 -34.99 6.31 -21.67
CA THR A 541 -36.40 6.73 -21.63
C THR A 541 -37.31 5.88 -22.53
N VAL A 542 -36.75 5.16 -23.51
CA VAL A 542 -37.49 4.31 -24.46
C VAL A 542 -37.03 2.85 -24.44
N ALA A 543 -35.73 2.61 -24.22
CA ALA A 543 -35.14 1.28 -24.21
C ALA A 543 -35.55 0.49 -22.96
N SER A 544 -35.67 -0.83 -23.09
CA SER A 544 -35.86 -1.70 -21.91
C SER A 544 -34.60 -1.79 -21.07
N ARG A 545 -33.43 -1.72 -21.71
CA ARG A 545 -32.11 -1.70 -21.07
C ARG A 545 -31.10 -0.98 -21.96
N VAL A 546 -30.23 -0.18 -21.35
CA VAL A 546 -29.08 0.44 -21.99
C VAL A 546 -27.80 -0.03 -21.32
N VAL A 547 -26.85 -0.52 -22.11
CA VAL A 547 -25.51 -0.89 -21.63
C VAL A 547 -24.49 0.00 -22.30
N GLY A 548 -23.72 0.75 -21.52
CA GLY A 548 -22.65 1.62 -22.03
C GLY A 548 -21.27 1.03 -21.80
N ILE A 549 -20.39 1.16 -22.79
CA ILE A 549 -18.95 0.93 -22.62
C ILE A 549 -18.17 2.15 -23.06
N ASP A 550 -17.15 2.52 -22.28
CA ASP A 550 -16.12 3.45 -22.70
C ASP A 550 -14.73 2.93 -22.26
N SER A 551 -13.69 3.25 -23.04
CA SER A 551 -12.32 2.87 -22.69
C SER A 551 -11.75 3.70 -21.54
N ASP A 552 -12.33 4.87 -21.28
CA ASP A 552 -11.91 5.77 -20.22
C ASP A 552 -12.72 5.53 -18.94
N ALA A 553 -12.04 5.01 -17.90
CA ALA A 553 -12.64 4.71 -16.61
C ALA A 553 -13.23 5.95 -15.90
N ALA A 554 -12.64 7.14 -16.09
CA ALA A 554 -13.15 8.36 -15.49
C ALA A 554 -14.51 8.75 -16.10
N ARG A 555 -14.64 8.62 -17.42
CA ARG A 555 -15.91 8.85 -18.12
C ARG A 555 -17.00 7.87 -17.69
N VAL A 556 -16.66 6.59 -17.55
CA VAL A 556 -17.58 5.55 -17.04
C VAL A 556 -18.05 5.86 -15.62
N ALA A 557 -17.18 6.36 -14.74
CA ALA A 557 -17.58 6.77 -13.39
C ALA A 557 -18.62 7.89 -13.42
N ILE A 558 -18.42 8.90 -14.28
CA ILE A 558 -19.37 10.00 -14.48
C ILE A 558 -20.69 9.49 -15.08
N ALA A 559 -20.63 8.56 -16.04
CA ALA A 559 -21.83 7.95 -16.62
C ALA A 559 -22.68 7.22 -15.57
N ARG A 560 -22.04 6.47 -14.67
CA ARG A 560 -22.71 5.80 -13.53
C ARG A 560 -23.37 6.79 -12.59
N GLU A 561 -22.72 7.91 -12.30
CA GLU A 561 -23.29 8.97 -11.45
C GLU A 561 -24.45 9.69 -12.15
N LEU A 562 -24.28 10.10 -13.41
CA LEU A 562 -25.29 10.81 -14.20
C LEU A 562 -26.57 9.99 -14.36
N CYS A 563 -26.43 8.67 -14.51
CA CYS A 563 -27.53 7.73 -14.69
C CYS A 563 -27.89 6.98 -13.40
N SER A 564 -27.40 7.40 -12.23
CA SER A 564 -27.63 6.71 -10.94
C SER A 564 -29.11 6.56 -10.57
N ASN A 565 -29.96 7.48 -11.03
CA ASN A 565 -31.41 7.45 -10.81
C ASN A 565 -32.17 6.57 -11.83
N LEU A 566 -31.48 6.00 -12.82
CA LEU A 566 -32.06 5.14 -13.85
C LEU A 566 -31.75 3.67 -13.52
N ASN A 567 -32.80 2.85 -13.43
CA ASN A 567 -32.69 1.45 -13.05
C ASN A 567 -32.45 0.50 -14.23
N ASN A 568 -32.50 1.01 -15.46
CA ASN A 568 -32.34 0.26 -16.70
C ASN A 568 -31.02 0.56 -17.43
N THR A 569 -30.04 1.17 -16.76
CA THR A 569 -28.73 1.50 -17.32
C THR A 569 -27.60 0.77 -16.59
N SER A 570 -26.59 0.29 -17.30
CA SER A 570 -25.35 -0.26 -16.73
C SER A 570 -24.13 0.16 -17.55
N PHE A 571 -22.99 0.39 -16.90
CA PHE A 571 -21.78 0.89 -17.55
C PHE A 571 -20.53 0.09 -17.17
N GLU A 572 -19.69 -0.19 -18.15
CA GLU A 572 -18.45 -0.97 -18.00
C GLU A 572 -17.27 -0.28 -18.70
N VAL A 573 -16.06 -0.52 -18.19
CA VAL A 573 -14.83 -0.05 -18.84
C VAL A 573 -14.39 -1.12 -19.84
N GLY A 574 -14.21 -0.74 -21.10
CA GLY A 574 -13.88 -1.70 -22.16
C GLY A 574 -13.66 -1.05 -23.52
N SER A 575 -13.26 -1.84 -24.51
CA SER A 575 -13.03 -1.37 -25.88
C SER A 575 -14.15 -1.80 -26.81
N ILE A 576 -14.59 -0.91 -27.71
CA ILE A 576 -15.55 -1.27 -28.76
C ILE A 576 -14.98 -2.19 -29.84
N THR A 577 -13.66 -2.43 -29.85
CA THR A 577 -13.01 -3.39 -30.75
C THR A 577 -12.97 -4.82 -30.19
N GLU A 578 -13.32 -5.00 -28.91
CA GLU A 578 -13.34 -6.28 -28.21
C GLU A 578 -14.39 -6.21 -27.09
N LEU A 579 -15.63 -6.57 -27.43
CA LEU A 579 -16.77 -6.40 -26.53
C LEU A 579 -16.93 -7.62 -25.59
N PRO A 580 -17.10 -7.42 -24.28
CA PRO A 580 -17.26 -8.49 -23.29
C PRO A 580 -18.68 -9.09 -23.27
N PHE A 581 -19.43 -8.98 -24.38
CA PHE A 581 -20.82 -9.43 -24.47
C PHE A 581 -20.96 -10.69 -25.31
N GLU A 582 -21.97 -11.48 -25.00
CA GLU A 582 -22.35 -12.64 -25.81
C GLU A 582 -22.89 -12.20 -27.19
N ASP A 583 -22.79 -13.08 -28.17
CA ASP A 583 -23.33 -12.88 -29.51
C ASP A 583 -24.85 -12.63 -29.45
N ALA A 584 -25.36 -11.75 -30.33
CA ALA A 584 -26.79 -11.46 -30.44
C ALA A 584 -27.48 -10.99 -29.12
N SER A 585 -26.76 -10.20 -28.31
CA SER A 585 -27.24 -9.65 -27.03
C SER A 585 -28.06 -8.36 -27.14
N PHE A 586 -27.98 -7.64 -28.25
CA PHE A 586 -28.57 -6.30 -28.41
C PHE A 586 -29.45 -6.18 -29.65
N ASP A 587 -30.50 -5.36 -29.54
CA ASP A 587 -31.38 -5.00 -30.67
C ASP A 587 -30.84 -3.79 -31.43
N VAL A 588 -30.11 -2.92 -30.72
CA VAL A 588 -29.52 -1.69 -31.27
C VAL A 588 -28.10 -1.52 -30.74
N VAL A 589 -27.17 -1.16 -31.62
CA VAL A 589 -25.83 -0.67 -31.27
C VAL A 589 -25.71 0.76 -31.74
N LEU A 590 -25.42 1.68 -30.82
CA LEU A 590 -25.11 3.07 -31.10
C LEU A 590 -23.60 3.26 -31.03
N LEU A 591 -23.01 3.83 -32.09
CA LEU A 591 -21.64 4.33 -32.10
C LEU A 591 -21.69 5.81 -32.48
N ALA A 592 -21.76 6.68 -31.46
CA ALA A 592 -21.90 8.11 -31.65
C ALA A 592 -20.56 8.83 -31.52
N GLN A 593 -20.04 9.38 -32.63
CA GLN A 593 -18.79 10.15 -32.66
C GLN A 593 -17.59 9.45 -32.00
N VAL A 594 -17.56 8.11 -31.99
CA VAL A 594 -16.50 7.33 -31.32
C VAL A 594 -15.42 6.81 -32.28
N LEU A 595 -15.79 6.49 -33.52
CA LEU A 595 -14.90 5.73 -34.43
C LEU A 595 -13.61 6.46 -34.80
N HIS A 596 -13.60 7.79 -34.78
CA HIS A 596 -12.41 8.59 -35.06
C HIS A 596 -11.40 8.62 -33.90
N HIS A 597 -11.81 8.20 -32.70
CA HIS A 597 -10.91 8.01 -31.55
C HIS A 597 -10.11 6.69 -31.65
N LEU A 598 -10.52 5.75 -32.51
CA LEU A 598 -9.80 4.49 -32.71
C LEU A 598 -8.44 4.73 -33.36
N GLY A 599 -7.39 4.15 -32.77
CA GLY A 599 -6.01 4.20 -33.23
C GLY A 599 -5.06 5.00 -32.34
N GLY A 600 -5.56 5.74 -31.34
CA GLY A 600 -4.72 6.53 -30.43
C GLY A 600 -3.77 7.46 -31.18
N GLU A 601 -2.46 7.35 -30.92
CA GLU A 601 -1.39 8.11 -31.61
C GLU A 601 -1.10 7.63 -33.05
N ILE A 602 -1.64 6.48 -33.47
CA ILE A 602 -1.38 5.90 -34.80
C ILE A 602 -2.10 6.76 -35.85
N LEU A 603 -1.36 7.54 -36.64
CA LEU A 603 -1.92 8.37 -37.72
C LEU A 603 -2.06 7.61 -39.05
N GLU A 604 -1.67 6.33 -39.11
CA GLU A 604 -1.77 5.54 -40.34
C GLU A 604 -3.22 5.14 -40.65
N VAL A 605 -3.74 5.67 -41.76
CA VAL A 605 -5.13 5.46 -42.22
C VAL A 605 -5.49 3.98 -42.34
N ASN A 606 -4.58 3.14 -42.82
CA ASN A 606 -4.84 1.71 -43.01
C ASN A 606 -5.06 0.99 -41.68
N GLU A 607 -4.31 1.34 -40.64
CA GLU A 607 -4.45 0.72 -39.33
C GLU A 607 -5.73 1.18 -38.63
N ARG A 608 -6.07 2.47 -38.73
CA ARG A 608 -7.36 2.98 -38.25
C ARG A 608 -8.55 2.32 -38.96
N ARG A 609 -8.45 2.10 -40.28
CA ARG A 609 -9.48 1.37 -41.03
C ARG A 609 -9.65 -0.06 -40.54
N LYS A 610 -8.57 -0.75 -40.17
CA LYS A 610 -8.66 -2.10 -39.56
C LYS A 610 -9.39 -2.05 -38.22
N GLN A 611 -9.04 -1.10 -37.35
CA GLN A 611 -9.71 -0.97 -36.05
C GLN A 611 -11.18 -0.57 -36.20
N CYS A 612 -11.50 0.36 -37.09
CA CYS A 612 -12.87 0.69 -37.45
C CYS A 612 -13.63 -0.56 -37.94
N GLN A 613 -13.06 -1.31 -38.90
CA GLN A 613 -13.66 -2.56 -39.36
C GLN A 613 -13.85 -3.58 -38.24
N GLN A 614 -12.92 -3.66 -37.28
CA GLN A 614 -13.05 -4.53 -36.11
C GLN A 614 -14.18 -4.10 -35.18
N ALA A 615 -14.33 -2.80 -34.91
CA ALA A 615 -15.45 -2.27 -34.13
C ALA A 615 -16.81 -2.57 -34.80
N ILE A 616 -16.90 -2.42 -36.14
CA ILE A 616 -18.13 -2.78 -36.87
C ILE A 616 -18.38 -4.30 -36.85
N LYS A 617 -17.33 -5.14 -36.87
CA LYS A 617 -17.47 -6.59 -36.69
C LYS A 617 -18.00 -6.96 -35.32
N GLU A 618 -17.50 -6.33 -34.27
CA GLU A 618 -18.00 -6.53 -32.91
C GLU A 618 -19.44 -6.05 -32.76
N ALA A 619 -19.77 -4.88 -33.32
CA ALA A 619 -21.15 -4.39 -33.39
C ALA A 619 -22.08 -5.40 -34.08
N LYS A 620 -21.66 -5.97 -35.21
CA LYS A 620 -22.40 -7.06 -35.88
C LYS A 620 -22.56 -8.27 -34.97
N ARG A 621 -21.49 -8.71 -34.30
CA ARG A 621 -21.48 -9.93 -33.47
C ARG A 621 -22.50 -9.84 -32.34
N VAL A 622 -22.55 -8.69 -31.67
CA VAL A 622 -23.44 -8.49 -30.52
C VAL A 622 -24.88 -8.11 -30.92
N LEU A 623 -25.12 -7.76 -32.19
CA LEU A 623 -26.46 -7.48 -32.72
C LEU A 623 -27.25 -8.76 -33.00
N ARG A 624 -28.54 -8.76 -32.65
CA ARG A 624 -29.50 -9.75 -33.12
C ARG A 624 -29.74 -9.61 -34.62
N THR A 625 -30.16 -10.69 -35.28
CA THR A 625 -30.65 -10.62 -36.66
C THR A 625 -31.85 -9.67 -36.75
N GLY A 626 -31.85 -8.75 -37.71
CA GLY A 626 -32.81 -7.64 -37.78
C GLY A 626 -32.52 -6.49 -36.81
N GLY A 627 -31.44 -6.59 -36.03
CA GLY A 627 -30.96 -5.51 -35.17
C GLY A 627 -30.36 -4.36 -35.97
N ARG A 628 -30.19 -3.21 -35.32
CA ARG A 628 -29.77 -1.97 -35.98
C ARG A 628 -28.45 -1.43 -35.47
N LEU A 629 -27.59 -1.05 -36.40
CA LEU A 629 -26.42 -0.23 -36.12
C LEU A 629 -26.74 1.23 -36.44
N ILE A 630 -26.64 2.08 -35.42
CA ILE A 630 -26.79 3.53 -35.55
C ILE A 630 -25.41 4.17 -35.42
N LEU A 631 -25.00 4.91 -36.44
CA LEU A 631 -23.74 5.65 -36.48
C LEU A 631 -24.04 7.14 -36.46
N VAL A 632 -23.42 7.87 -35.54
CA VAL A 632 -23.39 9.34 -35.59
C VAL A 632 -22.00 9.75 -35.99
N THR A 633 -21.87 10.37 -37.16
CA THR A 633 -20.57 10.73 -37.72
C THR A 633 -20.67 12.03 -38.51
N THR A 634 -19.58 12.78 -38.56
CA THR A 634 -19.46 14.01 -39.33
C THR A 634 -18.72 13.73 -40.63
N ASN A 635 -19.23 14.17 -41.77
CA ASN A 635 -18.51 14.06 -43.06
C ASN A 635 -17.55 15.23 -43.31
N ARG A 636 -16.70 15.15 -44.34
CA ARG A 636 -15.71 16.19 -44.66
C ARG A 636 -16.28 17.58 -44.87
N GLU A 637 -17.44 17.69 -45.53
CA GLU A 637 -18.10 18.96 -45.80
C GLU A 637 -18.65 19.58 -44.50
N GLN A 638 -19.31 18.77 -43.67
CA GLN A 638 -19.80 19.17 -42.35
C GLN A 638 -18.65 19.64 -41.44
N ARG A 639 -17.51 18.93 -41.40
CA ARG A 639 -16.32 19.38 -40.63
C ARG A 639 -15.85 20.77 -41.05
N ARG A 640 -15.90 21.11 -42.34
CA ARG A 640 -15.49 22.42 -42.85
C ARG A 640 -16.53 23.50 -42.62
N ALA A 641 -17.80 23.18 -42.84
CA ALA A 641 -18.90 24.13 -42.80
C ALA A 641 -19.37 24.42 -41.38
N ALA A 642 -19.45 23.42 -40.51
CA ALA A 642 -20.09 23.53 -39.20
C ALA A 642 -19.14 23.83 -38.03
N TYR A 643 -17.83 23.58 -38.20
CA TYR A 643 -16.84 23.72 -37.12
C TYR A 643 -15.80 24.75 -37.50
N TRP A 644 -15.83 25.89 -36.82
CA TRP A 644 -14.98 27.04 -37.15
C TRP A 644 -13.48 26.75 -37.02
N HIS A 645 -13.05 25.96 -36.03
CA HIS A 645 -11.64 25.77 -35.69
C HIS A 645 -10.87 25.01 -36.78
N PHE A 646 -11.52 24.08 -37.50
CA PHE A 646 -10.89 23.40 -38.64
C PHE A 646 -10.50 24.35 -39.77
N ASN A 647 -11.16 25.52 -39.89
CA ASN A 647 -10.78 26.54 -40.86
C ASN A 647 -9.54 27.34 -40.45
N LEU A 648 -9.17 27.30 -39.17
CA LEU A 648 -7.94 27.90 -38.67
C LEU A 648 -6.76 26.92 -38.64
N PHE A 649 -6.99 25.62 -38.72
CA PHE A 649 -5.89 24.64 -38.78
C PHE A 649 -4.96 24.92 -39.98
N PRO A 650 -3.64 24.71 -39.84
CA PRO A 650 -2.73 24.71 -40.99
C PRO A 650 -3.18 23.71 -42.06
N GLN A 651 -2.98 24.03 -43.35
CA GLN A 651 -3.47 23.16 -44.44
C GLN A 651 -2.87 21.74 -44.36
N SER A 652 -1.59 21.61 -44.01
CA SER A 652 -0.92 20.32 -43.81
C SER A 652 -1.55 19.50 -42.68
N ALA A 653 -1.95 20.16 -41.59
CA ALA A 653 -2.64 19.52 -40.48
C ALA A 653 -4.02 19.06 -40.92
N TRP A 654 -4.79 19.92 -41.59
CA TRP A 654 -6.11 19.58 -42.11
C TRP A 654 -6.09 18.36 -43.02
N GLU A 655 -5.20 18.30 -44.02
CA GLU A 655 -5.15 17.18 -44.98
C GLU A 655 -4.79 15.86 -44.29
N ARG A 656 -3.89 15.90 -43.31
CA ARG A 656 -3.51 14.73 -42.50
C ARG A 656 -4.65 14.28 -41.60
N LEU A 657 -5.24 15.22 -40.87
CA LEU A 657 -6.28 14.99 -39.87
C LEU A 657 -7.60 14.54 -40.51
N ASP A 658 -7.99 15.09 -41.65
CA ASP A 658 -9.24 14.74 -42.34
C ASP A 658 -9.39 13.23 -42.58
N SER A 659 -8.28 12.53 -42.80
CA SER A 659 -8.26 11.08 -42.97
C SER A 659 -8.69 10.29 -41.71
N VAL A 660 -8.57 10.87 -40.52
CA VAL A 660 -8.96 10.29 -39.22
C VAL A 660 -10.47 10.31 -39.03
N TRP A 661 -11.16 11.36 -39.50
CA TRP A 661 -12.62 11.46 -39.42
C TRP A 661 -13.34 10.87 -40.65
N SER A 662 -12.62 10.65 -41.75
CA SER A 662 -13.19 10.03 -42.97
C SER A 662 -13.33 8.49 -42.87
N LEU A 663 -13.31 7.94 -41.64
CA LEU A 663 -13.42 6.50 -41.38
C LEU A 663 -14.81 5.90 -41.65
N THR A 664 -15.78 6.74 -42.01
CA THR A 664 -17.14 6.31 -42.38
C THR A 664 -17.54 6.85 -43.75
N GLU A 665 -16.57 7.22 -44.59
CA GLU A 665 -16.80 7.88 -45.88
C GLU A 665 -16.27 7.06 -47.07
N GLY A 666 -16.93 7.18 -48.22
CA GLY A 666 -16.47 6.63 -49.50
C GLY A 666 -16.69 5.12 -49.68
N GLN A 667 -16.31 4.62 -50.87
CA GLN A 667 -16.61 3.24 -51.31
C GLN A 667 -16.08 2.15 -50.37
N TRP A 668 -14.94 2.38 -49.70
CA TRP A 668 -14.38 1.35 -48.82
C TRP A 668 -15.30 1.06 -47.64
N PHE A 669 -15.91 2.08 -47.02
CA PHE A 669 -16.79 1.91 -45.87
C PHE A 669 -18.11 1.27 -46.30
N THR A 670 -18.67 1.70 -47.45
CA THR A 670 -19.83 1.04 -48.06
C THR A 670 -19.57 -0.45 -48.27
N SER A 671 -18.41 -0.81 -48.85
CA SER A 671 -18.03 -2.21 -49.03
C SER A 671 -17.90 -2.98 -47.71
N VAL A 672 -17.39 -2.36 -46.65
CA VAL A 672 -17.30 -3.00 -45.32
C VAL A 672 -18.71 -3.29 -44.77
N MET A 673 -19.62 -2.32 -44.86
CA MET A 673 -21.01 -2.48 -44.39
C MET A 673 -21.73 -3.59 -45.17
N GLU A 674 -21.63 -3.59 -46.50
CA GLU A 674 -22.22 -4.62 -47.36
C GLU A 674 -21.66 -6.01 -47.09
N GLN A 675 -20.33 -6.15 -46.97
CA GLN A 675 -19.68 -7.43 -46.65
C GLN A 675 -20.10 -7.98 -45.28
N LEU A 676 -20.41 -7.09 -44.34
CA LEU A 676 -20.89 -7.47 -43.01
C LEU A 676 -22.40 -7.68 -42.97
N GLY A 677 -23.14 -7.45 -44.06
CA GLY A 677 -24.58 -7.71 -44.16
C GLY A 677 -25.46 -6.57 -43.62
N PHE A 678 -24.91 -5.36 -43.53
CA PHE A 678 -25.66 -4.17 -43.14
C PHE A 678 -26.29 -3.48 -44.35
N VAL A 679 -27.57 -3.15 -44.26
CA VAL A 679 -28.30 -2.37 -45.27
C VAL A 679 -28.77 -1.05 -44.67
N ALA A 680 -28.50 0.05 -45.36
CA ALA A 680 -28.94 1.37 -44.91
C ALA A 680 -30.48 1.46 -44.94
N ILE A 681 -31.07 1.82 -43.80
CA ILE A 681 -32.53 1.97 -43.64
C ILE A 681 -32.97 3.43 -43.49
N GLY A 682 -32.02 4.34 -43.25
CA GLY A 682 -32.31 5.76 -43.17
C GLY A 682 -31.10 6.57 -42.75
N ASN A 683 -31.19 7.87 -42.96
CA ASN A 683 -30.30 8.84 -42.37
C ASN A 683 -31.08 10.11 -42.04
N ALA A 684 -30.55 10.88 -41.09
CA ALA A 684 -31.07 12.18 -40.75
C ALA A 684 -29.93 13.10 -40.32
N THR A 685 -30.02 14.36 -40.71
CA THR A 685 -29.11 15.42 -40.30
C THR A 685 -29.82 16.28 -39.27
N PRO A 686 -29.49 16.15 -37.97
CA PRO A 686 -30.11 16.95 -36.91
C PRO A 686 -29.89 18.44 -37.15
N SER A 687 -30.92 19.24 -36.89
CA SER A 687 -30.86 20.71 -36.96
C SER A 687 -30.32 21.34 -35.68
N GLU A 688 -30.19 20.56 -34.60
CA GLU A 688 -29.76 21.00 -33.28
C GLU A 688 -28.23 21.10 -33.22
N SER A 689 -27.71 22.12 -32.54
CA SER A 689 -26.27 22.29 -32.29
C SER A 689 -25.85 21.50 -31.04
N HIS A 690 -24.72 20.80 -31.11
CA HIS A 690 -24.08 20.18 -29.94
C HIS A 690 -23.42 21.20 -29.01
N TRP A 691 -23.26 22.46 -29.44
CA TRP A 691 -22.77 23.54 -28.58
C TRP A 691 -23.93 24.34 -28.01
N ILE A 692 -23.84 24.69 -26.72
CA ILE A 692 -24.83 25.57 -26.07
C ILE A 692 -24.66 27.00 -26.61
N GLU A 693 -25.70 27.54 -27.25
CA GLU A 693 -25.74 28.83 -27.98
C GLU A 693 -25.32 30.07 -27.14
N ALA A 694 -25.18 29.95 -25.82
CA ALA A 694 -24.88 31.08 -24.93
C ALA A 694 -23.41 31.54 -24.90
N GLN A 695 -22.49 30.97 -25.70
CA GLN A 695 -21.03 31.15 -25.54
C GLN A 695 -20.25 31.56 -26.80
N ASP A 696 -20.93 31.88 -27.91
CA ASP A 696 -20.36 32.00 -29.25
C ASP A 696 -19.12 32.91 -29.39
N GLU A 697 -19.14 34.12 -28.81
CA GLU A 697 -18.01 35.06 -28.92
C GLU A 697 -16.80 34.65 -28.05
N GLN A 698 -17.07 33.95 -26.95
CA GLN A 698 -16.03 33.44 -26.06
C GLN A 698 -15.41 32.14 -26.58
N MET A 699 -16.04 31.42 -27.50
CA MET A 699 -15.51 30.14 -28.00
C MET A 699 -14.17 30.31 -28.72
N VAL A 700 -14.03 31.34 -29.56
CA VAL A 700 -12.78 31.58 -30.30
C VAL A 700 -11.65 31.93 -29.33
N SER A 701 -11.91 32.82 -28.36
CA SER A 701 -10.91 33.20 -27.35
C SER A 701 -10.57 32.07 -26.38
N ARG A 702 -11.54 31.23 -26.00
CA ARG A 702 -11.31 30.04 -25.16
C ARG A 702 -10.41 29.01 -25.83
N SER A 703 -10.32 28.97 -27.15
CA SER A 703 -9.39 28.05 -27.82
C SER A 703 -7.91 28.37 -27.59
N LEU A 704 -7.59 29.53 -27.02
CA LEU A 704 -6.23 29.83 -26.52
C LEU A 704 -5.92 29.05 -25.23
N ASP A 705 -6.95 28.71 -24.44
CA ASP A 705 -6.83 27.93 -23.22
C ASP A 705 -6.40 26.48 -23.55
N PRO A 706 -5.25 26.01 -23.05
CA PRO A 706 -4.81 24.62 -23.22
C PRO A 706 -5.80 23.60 -22.63
N GLY A 707 -6.44 23.92 -21.50
CA GLY A 707 -7.41 23.05 -20.84
C GLY A 707 -8.66 22.86 -21.71
N TRP A 708 -9.16 23.94 -22.32
CA TRP A 708 -10.27 23.82 -23.27
C TRP A 708 -9.89 22.98 -24.50
N ARG A 709 -8.70 23.21 -25.07
CA ARG A 709 -8.22 22.46 -26.24
C ARG A 709 -8.10 20.96 -25.98
N SER A 710 -7.69 20.56 -24.76
CA SER A 710 -7.59 19.14 -24.38
C SER A 710 -8.94 18.40 -24.35
N THR A 711 -10.07 19.12 -24.49
CA THR A 711 -11.41 18.50 -24.56
C THR A 711 -11.83 18.08 -25.97
N ASP A 712 -10.99 18.31 -26.98
CA ASP A 712 -11.26 17.95 -28.38
C ASP A 712 -10.01 17.34 -29.03
N VAL A 713 -10.15 16.07 -29.44
CA VAL A 713 -9.07 15.24 -30.01
C VAL A 713 -8.43 15.87 -31.26
N ALA A 714 -9.11 16.81 -31.92
CA ALA A 714 -8.56 17.54 -33.05
C ALA A 714 -7.29 18.32 -32.66
N PHE A 715 -7.19 18.82 -31.42
CA PHE A 715 -6.01 19.56 -30.95
C PHE A 715 -4.88 18.63 -30.52
N ASP A 716 -5.17 17.49 -29.91
CA ASP A 716 -4.16 16.51 -29.47
C ASP A 716 -3.37 15.92 -30.65
N LEU A 717 -3.99 15.86 -31.82
CA LEU A 717 -3.37 15.34 -33.03
C LEU A 717 -2.56 16.40 -33.82
N LEU A 718 -2.55 17.67 -33.38
CA LEU A 718 -1.70 18.72 -33.96
C LEU A 718 -0.26 18.56 -33.47
N LYS A 719 0.70 18.70 -34.39
CA LYS A 719 2.11 18.82 -34.01
C LYS A 719 2.33 20.15 -33.28
N PRO A 720 3.33 20.26 -32.38
CA PRO A 720 3.61 21.53 -31.67
C PRO A 720 3.69 22.76 -32.58
N ALA A 721 4.39 22.65 -33.71
CA ALA A 721 4.50 23.74 -34.69
C ALA A 721 3.17 24.07 -35.42
N GLU A 722 2.27 23.10 -35.55
CA GLU A 722 0.94 23.30 -36.13
C GLU A 722 0.00 23.97 -35.11
N LEU A 723 0.15 23.61 -33.83
CA LEU A 723 -0.57 24.22 -32.71
C LEU A 723 -0.17 25.68 -32.51
N GLU A 724 1.13 26.01 -32.60
CA GLU A 724 1.61 27.39 -32.58
C GLU A 724 1.01 28.22 -33.73
N GLN A 725 0.94 27.66 -34.93
CA GLN A 725 0.31 28.31 -36.08
C GLN A 725 -1.19 28.51 -35.88
N PHE A 726 -1.88 27.54 -35.29
CA PHE A 726 -3.29 27.68 -34.94
C PHE A 726 -3.49 28.82 -33.93
N VAL A 727 -2.72 28.85 -32.84
CA VAL A 727 -2.77 29.91 -31.82
C VAL A 727 -2.53 31.28 -32.44
N ALA A 728 -1.51 31.43 -33.29
CA ALA A 728 -1.21 32.69 -33.97
C ALA A 728 -2.37 33.17 -34.87
N LYS A 729 -3.09 32.24 -35.54
CA LYS A 729 -4.28 32.58 -36.35
C LYS A 729 -5.46 32.99 -35.48
N VAL A 730 -5.67 32.32 -34.34
CA VAL A 730 -6.71 32.70 -33.38
C VAL A 730 -6.44 34.11 -32.85
N GLU A 731 -5.21 34.40 -32.43
CA GLU A 731 -4.82 35.75 -31.98
C GLU A 731 -5.03 36.80 -33.07
N ALA A 732 -4.73 36.50 -34.33
CA ALA A 732 -4.96 37.41 -35.45
C ALA A 732 -6.47 37.71 -35.67
N VAL A 733 -7.30 36.66 -35.65
CA VAL A 733 -8.77 36.76 -35.80
C VAL A 733 -9.43 37.52 -34.64
N LEU A 734 -8.87 37.41 -33.43
CA LEU A 734 -9.30 38.19 -32.28
C LEU A 734 -8.85 39.66 -32.39
N ALA A 735 -7.62 39.89 -32.83
CA ALA A 735 -7.05 41.23 -32.96
C ALA A 735 -7.70 42.07 -34.06
N ASP A 736 -8.12 41.45 -35.17
CA ASP A 736 -8.78 42.14 -36.29
C ASP A 736 -10.31 42.22 -36.15
N GLY A 737 -10.88 41.63 -35.09
CA GLY A 737 -12.32 41.63 -34.79
C GLY A 737 -13.15 40.74 -35.72
N SER A 738 -12.54 39.82 -36.46
CA SER A 738 -13.25 38.92 -37.40
C SER A 738 -13.80 37.65 -36.77
N ALA A 739 -13.56 37.40 -35.47
CA ALA A 739 -14.03 36.22 -34.74
C ALA A 739 -15.54 35.96 -34.90
N MET A 740 -16.37 37.00 -34.81
CA MET A 740 -17.83 36.84 -34.97
C MET A 740 -18.23 36.41 -36.38
N LYS A 741 -17.56 36.89 -37.42
CA LYS A 741 -17.83 36.46 -38.81
C LYS A 741 -17.50 34.98 -39.01
N LEU A 742 -16.47 34.48 -38.32
CA LEU A 742 -16.09 33.08 -38.37
C LEU A 742 -17.16 32.19 -37.72
N ILE A 743 -17.72 32.63 -36.59
CA ILE A 743 -18.83 31.93 -35.92
C ILE A 743 -20.12 32.01 -36.74
N GLU A 744 -20.47 33.17 -37.27
CA GLU A 744 -21.62 33.34 -38.17
C GLU A 744 -21.54 32.43 -39.41
N ALA A 745 -20.35 32.29 -40.00
CA ALA A 745 -20.11 31.37 -41.10
C ALA A 745 -20.32 29.90 -40.67
N ALA A 746 -19.84 29.53 -39.48
CA ALA A 746 -20.10 28.20 -38.92
C ALA A 746 -21.59 27.97 -38.69
N HIS A 747 -22.33 28.95 -38.19
CA HIS A 747 -23.78 28.87 -37.96
C HIS A 747 -24.54 28.68 -39.29
N ALA A 748 -24.18 29.44 -40.32
CA ALA A 748 -24.74 29.28 -41.65
C ALA A 748 -24.41 27.90 -42.23
N GLY A 749 -23.20 27.38 -41.99
CA GLY A 749 -22.80 26.03 -42.35
C GLY A 749 -23.63 24.96 -41.65
N ARG A 750 -23.88 25.12 -40.33
CA ARG A 750 -24.77 24.24 -39.55
C ARG A 750 -26.20 24.23 -40.08
N ALA A 751 -26.75 25.40 -40.37
CA ALA A 751 -28.11 25.52 -40.92
C ALA A 751 -28.26 24.87 -42.30
N SER A 752 -27.18 24.79 -43.09
CA SER A 752 -27.22 24.28 -44.47
C SER A 752 -26.80 22.82 -44.61
N HIS A 753 -25.79 22.37 -43.87
CA HIS A 753 -25.19 21.03 -44.00
C HIS A 753 -25.36 20.16 -42.74
N GLY A 754 -25.75 20.75 -41.61
CA GLY A 754 -25.74 20.14 -40.29
C GLY A 754 -24.34 19.94 -39.71
N GLU A 755 -24.26 19.57 -38.44
CA GLU A 755 -22.99 19.31 -37.74
C GLU A 755 -22.52 17.86 -37.84
N ALA A 756 -23.45 16.91 -37.84
CA ALA A 756 -23.18 15.50 -38.06
C ALA A 756 -24.43 14.84 -38.64
N THR A 757 -24.30 13.60 -39.05
CA THR A 757 -25.39 12.82 -39.65
C THR A 757 -25.58 11.53 -38.85
N VAL A 758 -26.83 11.21 -38.54
CA VAL A 758 -27.24 9.93 -37.98
C VAL A 758 -27.53 8.99 -39.14
N TYR A 759 -26.79 7.90 -39.25
CA TYR A 759 -27.03 6.82 -40.21
C TYR A 759 -27.55 5.60 -39.47
N ALA A 760 -28.60 4.98 -39.98
CA ALA A 760 -29.14 3.74 -39.45
C ALA A 760 -28.99 2.63 -40.48
N TYR A 761 -28.48 1.49 -40.03
CA TYR A 761 -28.32 0.28 -40.82
C TYR A 761 -29.01 -0.88 -40.11
N GLU A 762 -29.66 -1.74 -40.88
CA GLU A 762 -30.25 -2.99 -40.39
C GLU A 762 -29.36 -4.17 -40.77
N LEU A 763 -29.14 -5.08 -39.82
CA LEU A 763 -28.40 -6.32 -40.04
C LEU A 763 -29.33 -7.37 -40.65
N ILE A 764 -29.17 -7.63 -41.95
CA ILE A 764 -29.93 -8.68 -42.62
C ILE A 764 -29.28 -10.04 -42.33
N GLY A 765 -30.10 -11.03 -41.96
CA GLY A 765 -29.63 -12.40 -41.75
C GLY A 765 -28.97 -12.95 -43.01
N ALA A 766 -27.85 -13.67 -42.83
CA ALA A 766 -27.14 -14.34 -43.92
C ALA A 766 -27.99 -15.48 -44.53
#